data_AF-A0ABD5J748-F1
#
_entry.id   AF-A0ABD5J748-F1
#
_cell.length_a   1.000
_cell.length_b   1.000
_cell.length_c   1.000
_cell.angle_alpha   90.00
_cell.angle_beta   90.00
_cell.angle_gamma   90.00
#
_symmetry.space_group_name_H-M   'P 1'
#
loop_
_entity.id
_entity.type
_entity.pdbx_description
1 polymer ?
#
loop_
_entity_poly.entity_id
_entity_poly.type
_entity_poly.pdbx_seq_one_letter_code
_entity_poly.pdbx_strand_id
1 'polypeptide(L)'
;MQDTAHREAGDARATPAPEPSAEPAGAVTVLARACGVDAETVEAAARLKVAAAATGAPVLPPDATWRDLIRRVATQAGRKEADDAWDSTTEQPHVSAERLDGYMRFALRLLTEFPDEPHTSHGLLSEAETEATIAFCSGPVKPLPGRRFHELFEERARRHPDAVAAVQGGRSWTYREVNENANVIAWTLHREGMRAEDVVAVVTERTLEWLAAVIAVFKAGGCYLPLEPHFPAERMANTLDRGECRWVLADHGVAPLEEALAGQDRRRLYVRDLLEEGGPCHNLDLAIAGDQLAYIYFTSGSTGEPKGAMCEHDGFLNHLYAKIEDLGVQEGDVVAQTAPQCFDISLWQLVSGLLMGGRTLIVEQDVIMDVHTFIDALAENGVQVAQLVPTYLELVLSTLAEEHRELPGLRVMAVTGEALKKELVRRWFDAFPTVPLVNCYGLTEVSDDSNHGVMHALPAHRSVPLGDPVRNSRVYVMDERLQLLPVGFPGEIVIAGVCVGRGYVNDPERTAAVFGRDPLRPPERLYRSGDFGRWLPSGELEYLGRRDSQVKISGFRIEIGEIEDRLLQVPGVRDGAVVVAGSATEPQLVGYYTGADAPDAGQVARTLAQALPEYMVPPRLYHTAELPLSGNGKIDKISLTDIAQRDRHGTGHVRATEFATETERKIADLWAQVLKIPLERIGRDSRFTELGGTSLSVIRLSIALDRRLTVGELWGTPTVADIAALVDRKAAAAPDTESRPVPRVLAAQPDKGPAAWAAEHRTAVRTAVAESGAVLLRGIGVRTAADVAAVAEGLGITAMTEREGFAPRTAHAPGLYSSSHWPSDEPMCMHHELSYAATVPGILVFGCLTAPDRGGRTNVADSQQVLEALPPDLVAPFERHGWLLTRMYHEVGMAWPEAFGTDDRAEVDAYCAAAGIDHEWLPGDQLRTHQRRAAVVRHPTTGVPGWFNQIAFLNGLTMDPAVREYLTDVYGPHSLPFHTMVGDGTAIDGDTVETVNAVYDRFTVGEPWRRGDVLVVDNLRMAHSREPFEGQREIVVVMGDAVRMPGRFQPATDAGISGEQA
;
A
#
# COMPACT_ATOMS: atom_id res chain seq x y z
N MET A 1 13.28 -36.62 -15.13
CA MET A 1 13.02 -36.05 -16.46
C MET A 1 12.97 -34.56 -16.27
N GLN A 2 14.14 -33.94 -16.28
CA GLN A 2 14.35 -32.50 -16.14
C GLN A 2 14.68 -31.99 -17.55
N ASP A 3 13.75 -31.26 -18.15
CA ASP A 3 14.02 -30.29 -19.20
C ASP A 3 13.38 -28.99 -18.72
N THR A 4 14.11 -28.27 -17.87
CA THR A 4 13.80 -26.88 -17.51
C THR A 4 14.30 -25.99 -18.64
N ALA A 5 13.44 -25.77 -19.63
CA ALA A 5 13.63 -24.69 -20.58
C ALA A 5 13.53 -23.35 -19.82
N HIS A 6 14.57 -22.53 -19.92
CA HIS A 6 14.49 -21.11 -19.65
C HIS A 6 13.33 -20.54 -20.48
N ARG A 7 12.29 -20.01 -19.83
CA ARG A 7 11.28 -19.16 -20.48
C ARG A 7 11.99 -17.88 -20.90
N GLU A 8 12.32 -17.77 -22.18
CA GLU A 8 12.56 -16.48 -22.81
C GLU A 8 11.33 -15.60 -22.58
N ALA A 9 11.55 -14.32 -22.30
CA ALA A 9 10.51 -13.33 -22.14
C ALA A 9 9.57 -13.36 -23.37
N GLY A 10 8.27 -13.52 -23.09
CA GLY A 10 7.12 -13.46 -23.99
C GLY A 10 7.39 -13.52 -25.49
N ASP A 11 7.13 -14.68 -26.10
CA ASP A 11 6.67 -14.69 -27.50
C ASP A 11 5.44 -13.77 -27.56
N ALA A 12 5.57 -12.62 -28.22
CA ALA A 12 4.48 -11.68 -28.37
C ALA A 12 3.28 -12.42 -28.98
N ARG A 13 2.16 -12.50 -28.23
CA ARG A 13 0.94 -13.14 -28.73
C ARG A 13 0.53 -12.42 -30.01
N ALA A 14 0.50 -13.14 -31.12
CA ALA A 14 0.04 -12.58 -32.37
C ALA A 14 -1.41 -12.11 -32.19
N THR A 15 -1.61 -10.79 -32.19
CA THR A 15 -2.94 -10.20 -32.12
C THR A 15 -3.75 -10.68 -33.32
N PRO A 16 -4.99 -11.17 -33.14
CA PRO A 16 -5.86 -11.56 -34.24
C PRO A 16 -6.05 -10.39 -35.22
N ALA A 17 -5.60 -10.56 -36.46
CA ALA A 17 -5.85 -9.61 -37.53
C ALA A 17 -7.23 -9.89 -38.13
N PRO A 18 -8.03 -8.85 -38.42
CA PRO A 18 -9.32 -9.08 -39.00
C PRO A 18 -9.22 -9.59 -40.43
N GLU A 19 -10.08 -10.53 -40.80
CA GLU A 19 -10.10 -11.03 -42.17
C GLU A 19 -10.66 -9.94 -43.10
N PRO A 20 -10.09 -9.76 -44.31
CA PRO A 20 -10.70 -8.92 -45.32
C PRO A 20 -12.00 -9.58 -45.83
N SER A 21 -13.10 -9.37 -45.11
CA SER A 21 -14.42 -9.78 -45.57
C SER A 21 -14.92 -8.78 -46.61
N ALA A 22 -15.12 -9.23 -47.85
CA ALA A 22 -15.79 -8.42 -48.86
C ALA A 22 -17.31 -8.50 -48.63
N GLU A 23 -17.95 -7.34 -48.51
CA GLU A 23 -19.40 -7.24 -48.67
C GLU A 23 -19.81 -7.78 -50.05
N PRO A 24 -20.93 -8.51 -50.19
CA PRO A 24 -21.43 -8.90 -51.50
C PRO A 24 -21.63 -7.66 -52.39
N ALA A 25 -21.08 -7.66 -53.60
CA ALA A 25 -21.05 -6.48 -54.46
C ALA A 25 -22.46 -5.88 -54.68
N GLY A 26 -22.69 -4.67 -54.16
CA GLY A 26 -23.92 -3.93 -54.30
C GLY A 26 -24.99 -4.18 -53.22
N ALA A 27 -24.71 -4.98 -52.19
CA ALA A 27 -25.68 -5.31 -51.14
C ALA A 27 -26.08 -4.11 -50.28
N VAL A 28 -25.14 -3.22 -49.94
CA VAL A 28 -25.40 -1.95 -49.24
C VAL A 28 -26.30 -1.06 -50.07
N THR A 29 -26.10 -1.00 -51.39
CA THR A 29 -26.97 -0.21 -52.28
C THR A 29 -28.39 -0.78 -52.32
N VAL A 30 -28.53 -2.11 -52.33
CA VAL A 30 -29.83 -2.79 -52.27
C VAL A 30 -30.53 -2.51 -50.94
N LEU A 31 -29.81 -2.64 -49.82
CA LEU A 31 -30.35 -2.37 -48.48
C LEU A 31 -30.73 -0.90 -48.29
N ALA A 32 -29.88 0.04 -48.72
CA ALA A 32 -30.14 1.47 -48.67
C ALA A 32 -31.44 1.81 -49.41
N ARG A 33 -31.62 1.27 -50.64
CA ARG A 33 -32.87 1.42 -51.40
C ARG A 33 -34.07 0.82 -50.66
N ALA A 34 -33.94 -0.35 -50.06
CA ALA A 34 -35.02 -0.99 -49.31
C ALA A 34 -35.42 -0.19 -48.06
N CYS A 35 -34.47 0.49 -47.41
CA CYS A 35 -34.69 1.33 -46.25
C CYS A 35 -35.09 2.78 -46.61
N GLY A 36 -35.02 3.17 -47.88
CA GLY A 36 -35.33 4.53 -48.35
C GLY A 36 -34.27 5.57 -47.95
N VAL A 37 -33.01 5.15 -47.83
CA VAL A 37 -31.86 5.99 -47.44
C VAL A 37 -30.73 5.89 -48.47
N ASP A 38 -29.66 6.68 -48.31
CA ASP A 38 -28.44 6.55 -49.10
C ASP A 38 -27.48 5.49 -48.52
N ALA A 39 -26.50 5.06 -49.33
CA ALA A 39 -25.50 4.07 -48.93
C ALA A 39 -24.65 4.54 -47.74
N GLU A 40 -24.31 5.83 -47.70
CA GLU A 40 -23.56 6.40 -46.58
C GLU A 40 -24.29 6.25 -45.24
N THR A 41 -25.63 6.22 -45.23
CA THR A 41 -26.42 6.05 -44.00
C THR A 41 -26.27 4.63 -43.46
N VAL A 42 -26.17 3.64 -44.34
CA VAL A 42 -25.90 2.25 -43.97
C VAL A 42 -24.47 2.10 -43.42
N GLU A 43 -23.50 2.79 -44.04
CA GLU A 43 -22.12 2.84 -43.54
C GLU A 43 -22.02 3.52 -42.17
N ALA A 44 -22.72 4.63 -41.98
CA ALA A 44 -22.78 5.32 -40.69
C ALA A 44 -23.42 4.45 -39.60
N ALA A 45 -24.42 3.62 -39.94
CA ALA A 45 -24.98 2.64 -39.02
C ALA A 45 -23.96 1.56 -38.60
N ALA A 46 -23.15 1.06 -39.54
CA ALA A 46 -22.08 0.11 -39.22
C ALA A 46 -21.00 0.75 -38.33
N ARG A 47 -20.59 1.99 -38.63
CA ARG A 47 -19.64 2.76 -37.80
C ARG A 47 -20.16 2.93 -36.38
N LEU A 48 -21.41 3.37 -36.23
CA LEU A 48 -22.02 3.56 -34.91
C LEU A 48 -22.04 2.25 -34.11
N LYS A 49 -22.34 1.12 -34.74
CA LYS A 49 -22.30 -0.20 -34.07
C LYS A 49 -20.91 -0.55 -33.56
N VAL A 50 -19.87 -0.38 -34.39
CA VAL A 50 -18.50 -0.72 -34.02
C VAL A 50 -17.97 0.25 -32.96
N ALA A 51 -18.19 1.56 -33.12
CA ALA A 51 -17.80 2.58 -32.14
C ALA A 51 -18.44 2.34 -30.78
N ALA A 52 -19.71 1.94 -30.76
CA ALA A 52 -20.42 1.62 -29.53
C ALA A 52 -19.85 0.41 -28.80
N ALA A 53 -19.50 -0.64 -29.54
CA ALA A 53 -18.82 -1.80 -28.95
C ALA A 53 -17.41 -1.44 -28.45
N ALA A 54 -16.67 -0.58 -29.17
CA ALA A 54 -15.34 -0.12 -28.76
C ALA A 54 -15.37 0.80 -27.54
N THR A 55 -16.46 1.54 -27.34
CA THR A 55 -16.64 2.44 -26.19
C THR A 55 -17.41 1.80 -25.03
N GLY A 56 -17.95 0.59 -25.22
CA GLY A 56 -18.82 -0.07 -24.23
C GLY A 56 -20.17 0.63 -24.03
N ALA A 57 -20.59 1.50 -24.96
CA ALA A 57 -21.83 2.26 -24.88
C ALA A 57 -22.98 1.55 -25.63
N PRO A 58 -24.18 1.42 -25.06
CA PRO A 58 -25.32 0.85 -25.78
C PRO A 58 -25.85 1.82 -26.84
N VAL A 59 -26.06 1.34 -28.07
CA VAL A 59 -26.66 2.17 -29.14
C VAL A 59 -28.17 2.09 -29.11
N LEU A 60 -28.75 0.90 -29.02
CA LEU A 60 -30.20 0.67 -29.06
C LEU A 60 -30.60 -0.40 -28.04
N PRO A 61 -31.90 -0.52 -27.73
CA PRO A 61 -32.43 -1.64 -26.96
C PRO A 61 -32.00 -2.99 -27.60
N PRO A 62 -31.72 -4.03 -26.80
CA PRO A 62 -31.18 -5.30 -27.31
C PRO A 62 -32.04 -6.01 -28.38
N ASP A 63 -33.35 -5.75 -28.39
CA ASP A 63 -34.34 -6.29 -29.31
C ASP A 63 -34.50 -5.49 -30.60
N ALA A 64 -33.89 -4.30 -30.69
CA ALA A 64 -33.93 -3.48 -31.89
C ALA A 64 -33.16 -4.12 -33.06
N THR A 65 -33.71 -3.99 -34.26
CA THR A 65 -33.13 -4.59 -35.46
C THR A 65 -32.00 -3.76 -36.04
N TRP A 66 -31.19 -4.35 -36.92
CA TRP A 66 -30.23 -3.60 -37.74
C TRP A 66 -30.91 -2.50 -38.57
N ARG A 67 -32.15 -2.71 -39.04
CA ARG A 67 -32.93 -1.68 -39.74
C ARG A 67 -33.30 -0.51 -38.84
N ASP A 68 -33.56 -0.73 -37.56
CA ASP A 68 -33.83 0.35 -36.61
C ASP A 68 -32.58 1.20 -36.33
N LEU A 69 -31.40 0.57 -36.35
CA LEU A 69 -30.12 1.28 -36.31
C LEU A 69 -29.97 2.21 -37.52
N ILE A 70 -30.20 1.71 -38.75
CA ILE A 70 -30.17 2.52 -39.97
C ILE A 70 -31.12 3.71 -39.86
N ARG A 71 -32.34 3.50 -39.35
CA ARG A 71 -33.33 4.59 -39.18
C ARG A 71 -32.88 5.65 -38.17
N ARG A 72 -32.20 5.27 -37.09
CA ARG A 72 -31.62 6.23 -36.13
C ARG A 72 -30.61 7.13 -36.82
N VAL A 73 -29.69 6.52 -37.57
CA VAL A 73 -28.57 7.24 -38.22
C VAL A 73 -29.04 8.03 -39.46
N ALA A 74 -30.22 7.73 -40.01
CA ALA A 74 -30.83 8.50 -41.10
C ALA A 74 -31.24 9.93 -40.70
N THR A 75 -31.28 10.25 -39.41
CA THR A 75 -31.53 11.62 -38.93
C THR A 75 -30.23 12.42 -38.89
N GLN A 76 -30.30 13.75 -39.06
CA GLN A 76 -29.11 14.60 -38.97
C GLN A 76 -28.40 14.49 -37.61
N ALA A 77 -29.17 14.35 -36.52
CA ALA A 77 -28.64 14.16 -35.18
C ALA A 77 -27.96 12.79 -35.02
N GLY A 78 -28.60 11.71 -35.48
CA GLY A 78 -28.05 10.36 -35.41
C GLY A 78 -26.82 10.16 -36.29
N ARG A 79 -26.77 10.79 -37.47
CA ARG A 79 -25.55 10.79 -38.30
C ARG A 79 -24.38 11.49 -37.62
N LYS A 80 -24.63 12.67 -37.04
CA LYS A 80 -23.62 13.37 -36.26
C LYS A 80 -23.13 12.52 -35.08
N GLU A 81 -24.04 11.87 -34.35
CA GLU A 81 -23.70 10.94 -33.26
C GLU A 81 -22.78 9.81 -33.76
N ALA A 82 -23.08 9.21 -34.91
CA ALA A 82 -22.26 8.16 -35.49
C ALA A 82 -20.86 8.63 -35.87
N ASP A 83 -20.74 9.81 -36.47
CA ASP A 83 -19.46 10.41 -36.86
C ASP A 83 -18.63 10.79 -35.61
N ASP A 84 -19.24 11.49 -34.65
CA ASP A 84 -18.59 11.89 -33.39
C ASP A 84 -18.09 10.65 -32.61
N ALA A 85 -18.89 9.58 -32.54
CA ALA A 85 -18.51 8.33 -31.87
C ALA A 85 -17.38 7.58 -32.60
N TRP A 86 -17.41 7.59 -33.94
CA TRP A 86 -16.38 6.96 -34.75
C TRP A 86 -15.04 7.70 -34.63
N ASP A 87 -15.05 9.02 -34.73
CA ASP A 87 -13.85 9.85 -34.58
C ASP A 87 -13.20 9.61 -33.21
N SER A 88 -13.99 9.67 -32.14
CA SER A 88 -13.52 9.37 -30.78
C SER A 88 -12.94 7.96 -30.64
N THR A 89 -13.47 6.98 -31.37
CA THR A 89 -12.96 5.60 -31.38
C THR A 89 -11.62 5.51 -32.11
N THR A 90 -11.45 6.22 -33.23
CA THR A 90 -10.20 6.21 -34.01
C THR A 90 -9.03 6.92 -33.33
N GLU A 91 -9.31 7.80 -32.38
CA GLU A 91 -8.30 8.46 -31.54
C GLU A 91 -7.77 7.54 -30.41
N GLN A 92 -8.40 6.38 -30.18
CA GLN A 92 -8.00 5.49 -29.10
C GLN A 92 -6.74 4.69 -29.45
N PRO A 93 -5.74 4.62 -28.55
CA PRO A 93 -4.43 4.04 -28.88
C PRO A 93 -4.40 2.50 -28.95
N HIS A 94 -5.49 1.82 -28.57
CA HIS A 94 -5.50 0.37 -28.33
C HIS A 94 -6.19 -0.45 -29.42
N VAL A 95 -6.69 0.18 -30.50
CA VAL A 95 -7.19 -0.48 -31.71
C VAL A 95 -6.67 0.27 -32.93
N SER A 96 -6.02 -0.42 -33.88
CA SER A 96 -5.53 0.25 -35.08
C SER A 96 -6.67 0.56 -36.07
N ALA A 97 -6.48 1.61 -36.89
CA ALA A 97 -7.45 1.99 -37.92
C ALA A 97 -7.76 0.85 -38.90
N GLU A 98 -6.76 0.03 -39.25
CA GLU A 98 -6.93 -1.17 -40.09
C GLU A 98 -7.89 -2.19 -39.45
N ARG A 99 -7.83 -2.36 -38.13
CA ARG A 99 -8.72 -3.29 -37.42
C ARG A 99 -10.14 -2.77 -37.35
N LEU A 100 -10.30 -1.49 -37.06
CA LEU A 100 -11.62 -0.83 -37.07
C LEU A 100 -12.29 -0.93 -38.44
N ASP A 101 -11.53 -0.75 -39.52
CA ASP A 101 -12.01 -0.92 -40.90
C ASP A 101 -12.44 -2.39 -41.18
N GLY A 102 -11.70 -3.37 -40.66
CA GLY A 102 -12.08 -4.79 -40.68
C GLY A 102 -13.44 -5.04 -40.00
N TYR A 103 -13.59 -4.59 -38.75
CA TYR A 103 -14.85 -4.77 -38.00
C TYR A 103 -16.02 -4.00 -38.63
N MET A 104 -15.75 -2.83 -39.23
CA MET A 104 -16.76 -2.07 -39.97
C MET A 104 -17.25 -2.85 -41.19
N ARG A 105 -16.34 -3.45 -41.97
CA ARG A 105 -16.72 -4.31 -43.11
C ARG A 105 -17.53 -5.53 -42.67
N PHE A 106 -17.17 -6.15 -41.55
CA PHE A 106 -17.93 -7.26 -41.01
C PHE A 106 -19.32 -6.83 -40.53
N ALA A 107 -19.43 -5.69 -39.84
CA ALA A 107 -20.72 -5.12 -39.46
C ALA A 107 -21.61 -4.79 -40.68
N LEU A 108 -21.04 -4.27 -41.76
CA LEU A 108 -21.76 -4.03 -43.02
C LEU A 108 -22.32 -5.33 -43.62
N ARG A 109 -21.54 -6.42 -43.56
CA ARG A 109 -22.01 -7.75 -43.97
C ARG A 109 -23.20 -8.21 -43.12
N LEU A 110 -23.13 -8.08 -41.79
CA LEU A 110 -24.25 -8.42 -40.90
C LEU A 110 -25.52 -7.60 -41.20
N LEU A 111 -25.36 -6.29 -41.40
CA LEU A 111 -26.43 -5.37 -41.79
C LEU A 111 -27.12 -5.79 -43.10
N THR A 112 -26.34 -6.28 -44.07
CA THR A 112 -26.85 -6.65 -45.40
C THR A 112 -27.44 -8.05 -45.48
N GLU A 113 -26.88 -9.02 -44.74
CA GLU A 113 -27.39 -10.40 -44.70
C GLU A 113 -28.60 -10.54 -43.76
N PHE A 114 -28.63 -9.81 -42.64
CA PHE A 114 -29.63 -9.99 -41.57
C PHE A 114 -30.32 -8.68 -41.13
N PRO A 115 -30.84 -7.83 -42.04
CA PRO A 115 -31.32 -6.48 -41.69
C PRO A 115 -32.52 -6.45 -40.72
N ASP A 116 -33.28 -7.54 -40.63
CA ASP A 116 -34.48 -7.68 -39.81
C ASP A 116 -34.23 -8.42 -38.48
N GLU A 117 -33.01 -8.92 -38.25
CA GLU A 117 -32.66 -9.56 -36.98
C GLU A 117 -32.25 -8.51 -35.94
N PRO A 118 -32.42 -8.81 -34.63
CA PRO A 118 -31.88 -7.97 -33.57
C PRO A 118 -30.38 -7.73 -33.77
N HIS A 119 -29.92 -6.49 -33.60
CA HIS A 119 -28.53 -6.10 -33.86
C HIS A 119 -27.51 -6.72 -32.87
N THR A 120 -28.00 -7.50 -31.93
CA THR A 120 -27.26 -8.20 -30.87
C THR A 120 -27.24 -9.72 -31.08
N SER A 121 -27.84 -10.22 -32.18
CA SER A 121 -27.92 -11.66 -32.46
C SER A 121 -26.57 -12.26 -32.88
N HIS A 122 -25.67 -11.43 -33.41
CA HIS A 122 -24.35 -11.83 -33.91
C HIS A 122 -23.26 -10.97 -33.25
N GLY A 123 -22.13 -11.58 -32.93
CA GLY A 123 -20.91 -10.89 -32.51
C GLY A 123 -20.25 -10.11 -33.65
N LEU A 124 -19.22 -9.31 -33.34
CA LEU A 124 -18.45 -8.52 -34.31
C LEU A 124 -17.25 -9.27 -34.90
N LEU A 125 -17.09 -10.55 -34.57
CA LEU A 125 -16.01 -11.39 -35.04
C LEU A 125 -16.56 -12.44 -36.01
N SER A 126 -15.85 -12.66 -37.11
CA SER A 126 -15.99 -13.83 -37.96
C SER A 126 -15.58 -15.10 -37.21
N GLU A 127 -15.86 -16.28 -37.79
CA GLU A 127 -15.49 -17.56 -37.20
C GLU A 127 -13.96 -17.70 -37.02
N ALA A 128 -13.18 -17.31 -38.04
CA ALA A 128 -11.72 -17.35 -37.97
C ALA A 128 -11.15 -16.39 -36.92
N GLU A 129 -11.67 -15.15 -36.84
CA GLU A 129 -11.27 -14.19 -35.82
C GLU A 129 -11.70 -14.63 -34.42
N THR A 130 -12.86 -15.29 -34.29
CA THR A 130 -13.34 -15.85 -33.03
C THR A 130 -12.37 -16.91 -32.52
N GLU A 131 -11.98 -17.85 -33.38
CA GLU A 131 -11.00 -18.90 -33.02
C GLU A 131 -9.62 -18.31 -32.66
N ALA A 132 -9.14 -17.33 -33.43
CA ALA A 132 -7.90 -16.63 -33.14
C ALA A 132 -7.98 -15.84 -31.81
N THR A 133 -9.11 -15.19 -31.52
CA THR A 133 -9.33 -14.45 -30.27
C THR A 133 -9.45 -15.40 -29.09
N ILE A 134 -10.11 -16.56 -29.24
CA ILE A 134 -10.15 -17.60 -28.21
C ILE A 134 -8.73 -18.07 -27.91
N ALA A 135 -7.93 -18.39 -28.92
CA ALA A 135 -6.54 -18.79 -28.72
C ALA A 135 -5.71 -17.69 -28.02
N PHE A 136 -5.91 -16.42 -28.41
CA PHE A 136 -5.22 -15.27 -27.81
C PHE A 136 -5.51 -15.08 -26.32
N CYS A 137 -6.74 -15.36 -25.88
CA CYS A 137 -7.18 -15.19 -24.49
C CYS A 137 -7.23 -16.50 -23.67
N SER A 138 -6.63 -17.58 -24.21
CA SER A 138 -6.52 -18.86 -23.52
C SER A 138 -5.13 -19.04 -22.91
N GLY A 139 -5.08 -19.65 -21.72
CA GLY A 139 -3.85 -20.14 -21.13
C GLY A 139 -3.39 -21.44 -21.78
N PRO A 140 -2.18 -21.91 -21.45
CA PRO A 140 -1.63 -23.13 -22.03
C PRO A 140 -2.47 -24.36 -21.65
N VAL A 141 -2.78 -25.20 -22.64
CA VAL A 141 -3.47 -26.48 -22.41
C VAL A 141 -2.45 -27.50 -21.93
N LYS A 142 -2.62 -28.01 -20.70
CA LYS A 142 -1.71 -28.97 -20.07
C LYS A 142 -2.49 -30.09 -19.39
N PRO A 143 -2.15 -31.37 -19.61
CA PRO A 143 -2.87 -32.48 -18.98
C PRO A 143 -2.75 -32.42 -17.46
N LEU A 144 -3.83 -32.77 -16.76
CA LEU A 144 -3.80 -33.07 -15.33
C LEU A 144 -3.28 -34.49 -15.11
N PRO A 145 -2.61 -34.78 -13.98
CA PRO A 145 -1.94 -36.06 -13.74
C PRO A 145 -2.90 -37.25 -13.50
N GLY A 146 -4.22 -37.04 -13.54
CA GLY A 146 -5.22 -38.09 -13.28
C GLY A 146 -5.24 -38.59 -11.83
N ARG A 147 -4.61 -37.86 -10.92
CA ARG A 147 -4.49 -38.14 -9.48
C ARG A 147 -4.81 -36.87 -8.69
N ARG A 148 -5.31 -37.01 -7.48
CA ARG A 148 -5.64 -35.89 -6.58
C ARG A 148 -4.43 -35.44 -5.78
N PHE A 149 -4.55 -34.25 -5.20
CA PHE A 149 -3.53 -33.66 -4.35
C PHE A 149 -3.01 -34.64 -3.27
N HIS A 150 -3.89 -35.29 -2.51
CA HIS A 150 -3.49 -36.18 -1.42
C HIS A 150 -2.69 -37.39 -1.92
N GLU A 151 -3.02 -37.95 -3.08
CA GLU A 151 -2.27 -39.07 -3.67
C GLU A 151 -0.85 -38.64 -4.09
N LEU A 152 -0.71 -37.44 -4.65
CA LEU A 152 0.58 -36.87 -5.03
C LEU A 152 1.43 -36.61 -3.78
N PHE A 153 0.81 -36.06 -2.73
CA PHE A 153 1.44 -35.86 -1.43
C PHE A 153 1.89 -37.19 -0.79
N GLU A 154 1.04 -38.22 -0.79
CA GLU A 154 1.38 -39.55 -0.27
C GLU A 154 2.58 -40.17 -1.00
N GLU A 155 2.68 -39.94 -2.31
CA GLU A 155 3.82 -40.39 -3.08
C GLU A 155 5.12 -39.67 -2.67
N ARG A 156 5.05 -38.38 -2.40
CA ARG A 156 6.17 -37.61 -1.85
C ARG A 156 6.55 -38.09 -0.46
N ALA A 157 5.57 -38.27 0.42
CA ALA A 157 5.80 -38.75 1.78
C ALA A 157 6.45 -40.15 1.82
N ARG A 158 6.12 -41.01 0.86
CA ARG A 158 6.79 -42.32 0.72
C ARG A 158 8.25 -42.20 0.24
N ARG A 159 8.56 -41.23 -0.62
CA ARG A 159 9.90 -41.04 -1.19
C ARG A 159 10.85 -40.31 -0.25
N HIS A 160 10.35 -39.32 0.49
CA HIS A 160 11.14 -38.45 1.36
C HIS A 160 10.53 -38.37 2.76
N PRO A 161 10.35 -39.50 3.45
CA PRO A 161 9.56 -39.53 4.67
C PRO A 161 10.17 -38.71 5.82
N ASP A 162 11.50 -38.63 5.90
CA ASP A 162 12.22 -37.92 6.96
C ASP A 162 12.54 -36.46 6.61
N ALA A 163 12.15 -35.99 5.42
CA ALA A 163 12.28 -34.58 5.08
C ALA A 163 11.24 -33.77 5.86
N VAL A 164 11.62 -32.59 6.33
CA VAL A 164 10.68 -31.63 6.94
C VAL A 164 9.67 -31.21 5.87
N ALA A 165 8.39 -31.26 6.20
CA ALA A 165 7.27 -30.87 5.34
C ALA A 165 6.64 -29.55 5.79
N ALA A 166 6.50 -29.34 7.10
CA ALA A 166 5.87 -28.15 7.64
C ALA A 166 6.57 -27.67 8.91
N VAL A 167 6.59 -26.35 9.10
CA VAL A 167 7.19 -25.66 10.25
C VAL A 167 6.17 -24.67 10.80
N GLN A 168 6.08 -24.59 12.13
CA GLN A 168 5.28 -23.61 12.86
C GLN A 168 6.05 -23.22 14.12
N GLY A 169 6.49 -21.96 14.22
CA GLY A 169 7.38 -21.51 15.29
C GLY A 169 8.57 -22.47 15.50
N GLY A 170 8.75 -22.97 16.72
CA GLY A 170 9.79 -23.96 17.05
C GLY A 170 9.45 -25.43 16.75
N ARG A 171 8.26 -25.72 16.22
CA ARG A 171 7.79 -27.08 15.90
C ARG A 171 7.94 -27.36 14.41
N SER A 172 8.25 -28.60 14.06
CA SER A 172 8.22 -29.06 12.68
C SER A 172 7.71 -30.49 12.58
N TRP A 173 7.09 -30.80 11.45
CA TRP A 173 6.72 -32.17 11.08
C TRP A 173 7.37 -32.56 9.77
N THR A 174 7.84 -33.80 9.73
CA THR A 174 8.29 -34.48 8.53
C THR A 174 7.13 -34.87 7.63
N TYR A 175 7.41 -35.18 6.37
CA TYR A 175 6.38 -35.70 5.45
C TYR A 175 5.71 -36.97 6.00
N ARG A 176 6.46 -37.83 6.69
CA ARG A 176 5.92 -39.02 7.36
C ARG A 176 4.92 -38.63 8.43
N GLU A 177 5.30 -37.73 9.34
CA GLU A 177 4.45 -37.31 10.46
C GLU A 177 3.18 -36.60 9.96
N VAL A 178 3.29 -35.70 8.97
CA VAL A 178 2.12 -35.06 8.36
C VAL A 178 1.18 -36.12 7.76
N ASN A 179 1.73 -37.10 7.02
CA ASN A 179 0.93 -38.13 6.38
C ASN A 179 0.27 -39.08 7.38
N GLU A 180 1.00 -39.52 8.40
CA GLU A 180 0.50 -40.43 9.44
C GLU A 180 -0.58 -39.75 10.29
N ASN A 181 -0.37 -38.49 10.71
CA ASN A 181 -1.36 -37.71 11.46
C ASN A 181 -2.64 -37.46 10.63
N ALA A 182 -2.49 -37.09 9.36
CA ALA A 182 -3.63 -36.95 8.46
C ALA A 182 -4.37 -38.28 8.23
N ASN A 183 -3.65 -39.40 8.15
CA ASN A 183 -4.24 -40.73 8.02
C ASN A 183 -5.05 -41.12 9.27
N VAL A 184 -4.58 -40.83 10.48
CA VAL A 184 -5.32 -41.10 11.72
C VAL A 184 -6.69 -40.40 11.70
N ILE A 185 -6.71 -39.11 11.38
CA ILE A 185 -7.96 -38.33 11.29
C ILE A 185 -8.86 -38.88 10.17
N ALA A 186 -8.30 -39.16 8.99
CA ALA A 186 -9.04 -39.68 7.84
C ALA A 186 -9.69 -41.05 8.13
N TRP A 187 -8.97 -41.95 8.82
CA TRP A 187 -9.50 -43.24 9.24
C TRP A 187 -10.65 -43.10 10.23
N THR A 188 -10.57 -42.15 11.15
CA THR A 188 -11.68 -41.86 12.07
C THR A 188 -12.92 -41.39 11.30
N LEU A 189 -12.79 -40.38 10.43
CA LEU A 189 -13.89 -39.92 9.58
C LEU A 189 -14.51 -41.06 8.77
N HIS A 190 -13.68 -41.89 8.15
CA HIS A 190 -14.12 -43.04 7.36
C HIS A 190 -14.88 -44.07 8.21
N ARG A 191 -14.34 -44.45 9.39
CA ARG A 191 -14.95 -45.43 10.29
C ARG A 191 -16.26 -44.96 10.90
N GLU A 192 -16.40 -43.65 11.13
CA GLU A 192 -17.64 -43.05 11.60
C GLU A 192 -18.71 -42.90 10.49
N GLY A 193 -18.36 -43.25 9.25
CA GLY A 193 -19.30 -43.33 8.13
C GLY A 193 -19.45 -42.04 7.34
N MET A 194 -18.36 -41.27 7.22
CA MET A 194 -18.27 -40.18 6.24
C MET A 194 -18.39 -40.75 4.82
N ARG A 195 -19.16 -40.06 3.97
CA ARG A 195 -19.34 -40.41 2.56
C ARG A 195 -18.53 -39.48 1.67
N ALA A 196 -18.35 -39.87 0.41
CA ALA A 196 -17.75 -39.00 -0.59
C ALA A 196 -18.57 -37.70 -0.74
N GLU A 197 -17.87 -36.57 -0.83
CA GLU A 197 -18.43 -35.21 -0.84
C GLU A 197 -19.19 -34.77 0.42
N ASP A 198 -19.20 -35.55 1.52
CA ASP A 198 -19.68 -35.02 2.79
C ASP A 198 -18.85 -33.75 3.15
N VAL A 199 -19.53 -32.65 3.48
CA VAL A 199 -18.87 -31.39 3.84
C VAL A 199 -18.36 -31.48 5.27
N VAL A 200 -17.05 -31.24 5.43
CA VAL A 200 -16.34 -31.23 6.70
C VAL A 200 -15.92 -29.80 7.02
N ALA A 201 -16.59 -29.21 8.00
CA ALA A 201 -16.18 -27.93 8.55
C ALA A 201 -14.91 -28.11 9.40
N VAL A 202 -13.88 -27.31 9.14
CA VAL A 202 -12.65 -27.30 9.92
C VAL A 202 -12.54 -25.95 10.64
N VAL A 203 -12.57 -26.01 11.96
CA VAL A 203 -12.60 -24.86 12.87
C VAL A 203 -11.42 -24.96 13.84
N THR A 204 -10.23 -24.67 13.34
CA THR A 204 -8.97 -24.81 14.07
C THR A 204 -8.15 -23.53 13.98
N GLU A 205 -7.20 -23.33 14.90
CA GLU A 205 -6.13 -22.35 14.73
C GLU A 205 -5.14 -22.79 13.65
N ARG A 206 -4.40 -21.83 13.07
CA ARG A 206 -3.36 -22.12 12.06
C ARG A 206 -2.18 -22.84 12.68
N THR A 207 -2.21 -24.17 12.57
CA THR A 207 -1.30 -25.07 13.26
C THR A 207 -0.83 -26.22 12.36
N LEU A 208 0.16 -26.98 12.79
CA LEU A 208 0.51 -28.25 12.15
C LEU A 208 -0.68 -29.23 12.13
N GLU A 209 -1.48 -29.23 13.21
CA GLU A 209 -2.70 -30.01 13.33
C GLU A 209 -3.76 -29.63 12.28
N TRP A 210 -3.90 -28.34 11.97
CA TRP A 210 -4.75 -27.86 10.87
C TRP A 210 -4.31 -28.44 9.52
N LEU A 211 -3.00 -28.44 9.22
CA LEU A 211 -2.48 -29.08 8.00
C LEU A 211 -2.89 -30.56 7.92
N ALA A 212 -2.77 -31.31 9.02
CA ALA A 212 -3.20 -32.70 9.04
C ALA A 212 -4.71 -32.85 8.85
N ALA A 213 -5.53 -31.99 9.46
CA ALA A 213 -6.98 -31.99 9.30
C ALA A 213 -7.41 -31.74 7.84
N VAL A 214 -6.81 -30.75 7.17
CA VAL A 214 -7.09 -30.44 5.75
C VAL A 214 -6.75 -31.65 4.86
N ILE A 215 -5.55 -32.20 5.01
CA ILE A 215 -5.12 -33.37 4.23
C ILE A 215 -6.02 -34.59 4.53
N ALA A 216 -6.45 -34.76 5.79
CA ALA A 216 -7.33 -35.85 6.19
C ALA A 216 -8.69 -35.80 5.50
N VAL A 217 -9.29 -34.60 5.35
CA VAL A 217 -10.55 -34.42 4.63
C VAL A 217 -10.41 -34.89 3.18
N PHE A 218 -9.33 -34.49 2.50
CA PHE A 218 -9.06 -34.94 1.12
C PHE A 218 -8.83 -36.45 1.02
N LYS A 219 -8.09 -37.05 1.96
CA LYS A 219 -7.83 -38.50 2.01
C LYS A 219 -9.09 -39.31 2.24
N ALA A 220 -10.01 -38.79 3.04
CA ALA A 220 -11.28 -39.44 3.34
C ALA A 220 -12.34 -39.21 2.23
N GLY A 221 -12.05 -38.37 1.23
CA GLY A 221 -12.95 -38.05 0.13
C GLY A 221 -14.04 -37.03 0.47
N GLY A 222 -13.84 -36.25 1.54
CA GLY A 222 -14.75 -35.21 1.98
C GLY A 222 -14.47 -33.87 1.30
N CYS A 223 -15.40 -32.94 1.46
CA CYS A 223 -15.29 -31.57 0.98
C CYS A 223 -14.86 -30.65 2.13
N TYR A 224 -13.72 -29.98 1.98
CA TYR A 224 -13.17 -29.07 2.99
C TYR A 224 -13.93 -27.74 3.04
N LEU A 225 -14.40 -27.34 4.23
CA LEU A 225 -14.98 -26.03 4.47
C LEU A 225 -14.28 -25.36 5.66
N PRO A 226 -13.47 -24.31 5.46
CA PRO A 226 -12.84 -23.60 6.55
C PRO A 226 -13.76 -22.60 7.24
N LEU A 227 -13.61 -22.52 8.57
CA LEU A 227 -14.21 -21.49 9.41
C LEU A 227 -13.18 -20.98 10.41
N GLU A 228 -13.04 -19.66 10.54
CA GLU A 228 -12.14 -19.10 11.54
C GLU A 228 -12.72 -19.30 12.95
N PRO A 229 -11.90 -19.71 13.93
CA PRO A 229 -12.37 -19.97 15.30
C PRO A 229 -12.92 -18.72 16.00
N HIS A 230 -12.54 -17.52 15.53
CA HIS A 230 -13.00 -16.24 16.07
C HIS A 230 -14.27 -15.69 15.38
N PHE A 231 -14.87 -16.39 14.42
CA PHE A 231 -16.12 -15.94 13.81
C PHE A 231 -17.28 -15.96 14.82
N PRO A 232 -18.25 -15.02 14.72
CA PRO A 232 -19.42 -15.03 15.59
C PRO A 232 -20.24 -16.32 15.45
N ALA A 233 -20.85 -16.75 16.55
CA ALA A 233 -21.63 -18.00 16.61
C ALA A 233 -22.76 -18.06 15.58
N GLU A 234 -23.51 -16.96 15.38
CA GLU A 234 -24.58 -16.89 14.37
C GLU A 234 -24.03 -17.12 12.96
N ARG A 235 -22.89 -16.52 12.61
CA ARG A 235 -22.26 -16.70 11.31
C ARG A 235 -21.77 -18.14 11.11
N MET A 236 -21.16 -18.72 12.14
CA MET A 236 -20.75 -20.13 12.11
C MET A 236 -21.97 -21.03 11.88
N ALA A 237 -23.04 -20.88 12.67
CA ALA A 237 -24.26 -21.67 12.55
C ALA A 237 -24.87 -21.56 11.14
N ASN A 238 -25.05 -20.34 10.63
CA ASN A 238 -25.57 -20.10 9.28
C ASN A 238 -24.72 -20.75 8.19
N THR A 239 -23.39 -20.69 8.32
CA THR A 239 -22.47 -21.30 7.35
C THR A 239 -22.53 -22.82 7.40
N LEU A 240 -22.55 -23.39 8.62
CA LEU A 240 -22.69 -24.83 8.85
C LEU A 240 -24.01 -25.37 8.31
N ASP A 241 -25.12 -24.64 8.51
CA ASP A 241 -26.46 -24.97 8.01
C ASP A 241 -26.49 -24.91 6.49
N ARG A 242 -26.03 -23.82 5.89
CA ARG A 242 -26.06 -23.62 4.43
C ARG A 242 -25.15 -24.58 3.68
N GLY A 243 -23.98 -24.88 4.24
CA GLY A 243 -23.06 -25.89 3.71
C GLY A 243 -23.45 -27.34 4.05
N GLU A 244 -24.55 -27.57 4.77
CA GLU A 244 -25.00 -28.90 5.21
C GLU A 244 -23.89 -29.73 5.90
N CYS A 245 -23.05 -29.05 6.71
CA CYS A 245 -21.83 -29.60 7.29
C CYS A 245 -22.10 -30.70 8.34
N ARG A 246 -22.18 -31.95 7.92
CA ARG A 246 -22.41 -33.06 8.86
C ARG A 246 -21.27 -33.26 9.87
N TRP A 247 -20.04 -32.90 9.47
CA TRP A 247 -18.82 -33.15 10.22
C TRP A 247 -18.16 -31.83 10.62
N VAL A 248 -17.66 -31.77 11.85
CA VAL A 248 -16.89 -30.63 12.37
C VAL A 248 -15.59 -31.16 12.99
N LEU A 249 -14.45 -30.82 12.38
CA LEU A 249 -13.14 -30.97 12.99
C LEU A 249 -12.78 -29.66 13.68
N ALA A 250 -12.51 -29.69 14.99
CA ALA A 250 -12.29 -28.46 15.75
C ALA A 250 -11.16 -28.56 16.77
N ASP A 251 -10.68 -27.40 17.21
CA ASP A 251 -9.91 -27.27 18.45
C ASP A 251 -10.84 -27.24 19.68
N HIS A 252 -10.26 -27.50 20.86
CA HIS A 252 -10.95 -27.34 22.13
C HIS A 252 -11.14 -25.87 22.48
N GLY A 253 -12.21 -25.55 23.22
CA GLY A 253 -12.39 -24.23 23.82
C GLY A 253 -12.79 -23.10 22.85
N VAL A 254 -13.24 -23.43 21.64
CA VAL A 254 -13.77 -22.46 20.67
C VAL A 254 -15.20 -22.08 21.07
N ALA A 255 -15.35 -21.10 21.97
CA ALA A 255 -16.64 -20.73 22.54
C ALA A 255 -17.73 -20.36 21.50
N PRO A 256 -17.45 -19.58 20.43
CA PRO A 256 -18.45 -19.30 19.41
C PRO A 256 -18.96 -20.54 18.68
N LEU A 257 -18.09 -21.54 18.48
CA LEU A 257 -18.47 -22.82 17.87
C LEU A 257 -19.35 -23.64 18.81
N GLU A 258 -19.05 -23.65 20.11
CA GLU A 258 -19.89 -24.33 21.11
C GLU A 258 -21.31 -23.76 21.15
N GLU A 259 -21.43 -22.43 21.06
CA GLU A 259 -22.71 -21.73 20.95
C GLU A 259 -23.41 -22.05 19.62
N ALA A 260 -22.69 -21.99 18.49
CA ALA A 260 -23.24 -22.29 17.17
C ALA A 260 -23.78 -23.73 17.05
N LEU A 261 -23.18 -24.68 17.78
CA LEU A 261 -23.58 -26.09 17.80
C LEU A 261 -24.59 -26.42 18.90
N ALA A 262 -24.99 -25.46 19.74
CA ALA A 262 -25.89 -25.71 20.85
C ALA A 262 -27.24 -26.26 20.36
N GLY A 263 -27.56 -27.51 20.70
CA GLY A 263 -28.79 -28.18 20.29
C GLY A 263 -28.81 -28.73 18.85
N GLN A 264 -27.67 -28.69 18.14
CA GLN A 264 -27.51 -29.23 16.79
C GLN A 264 -26.92 -30.66 16.83
N ASP A 265 -27.45 -31.57 15.99
CA ASP A 265 -26.97 -32.96 15.87
C ASP A 265 -25.88 -33.08 14.78
N ARG A 266 -24.72 -32.45 15.03
CA ARG A 266 -23.55 -32.50 14.14
C ARG A 266 -22.43 -33.32 14.78
N ARG A 267 -21.70 -34.08 13.96
CA ARG A 267 -20.60 -34.92 14.48
C ARG A 267 -19.35 -34.06 14.66
N ARG A 268 -19.12 -33.61 15.89
CA ARG A 268 -17.93 -32.85 16.30
C ARG A 268 -16.83 -33.80 16.78
N LEU A 269 -15.63 -33.63 16.21
CA LEU A 269 -14.41 -34.34 16.60
C LEU A 269 -13.32 -33.31 16.88
N TYR A 270 -12.55 -33.52 17.94
CA TYR A 270 -11.44 -32.64 18.29
C TYR A 270 -10.14 -33.14 17.69
N VAL A 271 -9.48 -32.32 16.89
CA VAL A 271 -8.31 -32.75 16.10
C VAL A 271 -7.21 -33.30 17.01
N ARG A 272 -6.93 -32.61 18.12
CA ARG A 272 -5.91 -33.03 19.08
C ARG A 272 -6.23 -34.36 19.74
N ASP A 273 -7.48 -34.60 20.13
CA ASP A 273 -7.90 -35.87 20.75
C ASP A 273 -7.67 -37.03 19.78
N LEU A 274 -8.02 -36.85 18.50
CA LEU A 274 -7.79 -37.88 17.48
C LEU A 274 -6.30 -38.22 17.33
N LEU A 275 -5.43 -37.22 17.36
CA LEU A 275 -3.98 -37.41 17.24
C LEU A 275 -3.38 -38.05 18.50
N GLU A 276 -3.88 -37.72 19.69
CA GLU A 276 -3.44 -38.29 20.97
C GLU A 276 -3.94 -39.73 21.17
N GLU A 277 -5.18 -40.03 20.81
CA GLU A 277 -5.75 -41.39 20.82
C GLU A 277 -5.03 -42.30 19.82
N GLY A 278 -4.62 -41.73 18.69
CA GLY A 278 -3.97 -42.43 17.60
C GLY A 278 -4.92 -43.36 16.84
N GLY A 279 -4.36 -44.13 15.91
CA GLY A 279 -5.15 -45.02 15.06
C GLY A 279 -4.32 -45.61 13.93
N PRO A 280 -4.97 -46.24 12.94
CA PRO A 280 -4.28 -46.65 11.72
C PRO A 280 -3.67 -45.43 11.03
N CYS A 281 -2.36 -45.48 10.78
CA CYS A 281 -1.59 -44.38 10.19
C CYS A 281 -1.16 -44.63 8.73
N HIS A 282 -1.63 -45.72 8.12
CA HIS A 282 -1.43 -46.01 6.69
C HIS A 282 -2.52 -45.34 5.83
N ASN A 283 -2.23 -45.12 4.55
CA ASN A 283 -3.15 -44.46 3.62
C ASN A 283 -4.47 -45.26 3.45
N LEU A 284 -5.58 -44.56 3.23
CA LEU A 284 -6.89 -45.19 3.07
C LEU A 284 -7.11 -45.78 1.66
N ASP A 285 -6.34 -45.34 0.67
CA ASP A 285 -6.41 -45.77 -0.74
C ASP A 285 -7.83 -45.66 -1.35
N LEU A 286 -8.58 -44.61 -1.00
CA LEU A 286 -9.88 -44.31 -1.61
C LEU A 286 -9.71 -43.69 -3.00
N ALA A 287 -10.51 -44.16 -3.96
CA ALA A 287 -10.55 -43.59 -5.30
C ALA A 287 -11.41 -42.33 -5.32
N ILE A 288 -10.78 -41.17 -5.52
CA ILE A 288 -11.44 -39.84 -5.55
C ILE A 288 -11.42 -39.29 -6.98
N ALA A 289 -12.61 -38.95 -7.50
CA ALA A 289 -12.77 -38.46 -8.87
C ALA A 289 -12.39 -36.97 -8.98
N GLY A 290 -12.10 -36.51 -10.20
CA GLY A 290 -11.62 -35.13 -10.44
C GLY A 290 -12.72 -34.08 -10.37
N ASP A 291 -13.94 -34.48 -10.70
CA ASP A 291 -15.17 -33.71 -10.62
C ASP A 291 -15.81 -33.75 -9.22
N GLN A 292 -15.23 -34.49 -8.27
CA GLN A 292 -15.67 -34.43 -6.88
C GLN A 292 -15.28 -33.10 -6.21
N LEU A 293 -16.12 -32.61 -5.30
CA LEU A 293 -15.85 -31.41 -4.53
C LEU A 293 -14.60 -31.55 -3.67
N ALA A 294 -13.65 -30.65 -3.87
CA ALA A 294 -12.49 -30.51 -3.01
C ALA A 294 -12.83 -29.62 -1.81
N TYR A 295 -13.44 -28.46 -2.05
CA TYR A 295 -13.71 -27.49 -1.01
C TYR A 295 -14.90 -26.58 -1.32
N ILE A 296 -15.43 -25.96 -0.27
CA ILE A 296 -16.39 -24.87 -0.31
C ILE A 296 -15.84 -23.69 0.48
N TYR A 297 -15.72 -22.55 -0.18
CA TYR A 297 -15.39 -21.28 0.45
C TYR A 297 -16.58 -20.33 0.40
N PHE A 298 -16.92 -19.75 1.55
CA PHE A 298 -18.00 -18.78 1.64
C PHE A 298 -17.48 -17.37 1.39
N THR A 299 -18.05 -16.70 0.38
CA THR A 299 -17.81 -15.29 0.08
C THR A 299 -19.05 -14.47 0.43
N SER A 300 -18.90 -13.15 0.58
CA SER A 300 -20.04 -12.25 0.78
C SER A 300 -21.01 -12.30 -0.40
N GLY A 301 -22.33 -12.24 -0.13
CA GLY A 301 -23.37 -12.30 -1.18
C GLY A 301 -24.09 -10.97 -1.41
N SER A 302 -24.48 -10.68 -2.66
CA SER A 302 -25.07 -9.39 -3.06
C SER A 302 -26.44 -9.07 -2.43
N THR A 303 -27.12 -10.08 -1.86
CA THR A 303 -28.37 -9.92 -1.08
C THR A 303 -28.16 -10.13 0.42
N GLY A 304 -26.92 -9.99 0.87
CA GLY A 304 -26.56 -10.02 2.28
C GLY A 304 -26.43 -11.34 2.99
N GLU A 305 -26.52 -12.44 2.25
CA GLU A 305 -26.19 -13.74 2.80
C GLU A 305 -24.96 -14.35 2.12
N PRO A 306 -23.98 -14.85 2.89
CA PRO A 306 -22.78 -15.49 2.36
C PRO A 306 -23.10 -16.63 1.39
N LYS A 307 -22.38 -16.69 0.26
CA LYS A 307 -22.53 -17.72 -0.78
C LYS A 307 -21.33 -18.66 -0.78
N GLY A 308 -21.57 -19.97 -0.69
CA GLY A 308 -20.50 -20.97 -0.67
C GLY A 308 -20.15 -21.43 -2.08
N ALA A 309 -19.01 -21.02 -2.62
CA ALA A 309 -18.54 -21.43 -3.95
C ALA A 309 -17.98 -22.87 -3.90
N MET A 310 -18.55 -23.77 -4.70
CA MET A 310 -18.20 -25.19 -4.76
C MET A 310 -17.10 -25.43 -5.80
N CYS A 311 -15.91 -25.84 -5.36
CA CYS A 311 -14.77 -26.13 -6.24
C CYS A 311 -14.43 -27.62 -6.28
N GLU A 312 -14.06 -28.10 -7.45
CA GLU A 312 -13.76 -29.51 -7.72
C GLU A 312 -12.25 -29.78 -7.68
N HIS A 313 -11.86 -31.03 -7.44
CA HIS A 313 -10.45 -31.43 -7.32
C HIS A 313 -9.60 -31.11 -8.55
N ASP A 314 -10.14 -31.26 -9.78
CA ASP A 314 -9.41 -30.93 -11.01
C ASP A 314 -9.13 -29.42 -11.14
N GLY A 315 -10.09 -28.57 -10.76
CA GLY A 315 -9.92 -27.11 -10.74
C GLY A 315 -8.87 -26.69 -9.71
N PHE A 316 -8.96 -27.22 -8.49
CA PHE A 316 -7.97 -27.02 -7.44
C PHE A 316 -6.56 -27.44 -7.87
N LEU A 317 -6.42 -28.64 -8.44
CA LEU A 317 -5.11 -29.14 -8.84
C LEU A 317 -4.54 -28.35 -10.02
N ASN A 318 -5.40 -27.91 -10.95
CA ASN A 318 -5.00 -27.02 -12.03
C ASN A 318 -4.41 -25.71 -11.48
N HIS A 319 -5.07 -25.12 -10.49
CA HIS A 319 -4.60 -23.91 -9.81
C HIS A 319 -3.26 -24.15 -9.09
N LEU A 320 -3.11 -25.25 -8.34
CA LEU A 320 -1.82 -25.58 -7.69
C LEU A 320 -0.66 -25.64 -8.70
N TYR A 321 -0.88 -26.29 -9.84
CA TYR A 321 0.15 -26.35 -10.88
C TYR A 321 0.39 -24.98 -11.52
N ALA A 322 -0.63 -24.14 -11.72
CA ALA A 322 -0.44 -22.78 -12.19
C ALA A 322 0.47 -21.98 -11.24
N LYS A 323 0.20 -22.04 -9.92
CA LYS A 323 1.05 -21.41 -8.90
C LYS A 323 2.47 -21.94 -8.92
N ILE A 324 2.64 -23.25 -8.93
CA ILE A 324 3.96 -23.89 -8.96
C ILE A 324 4.76 -23.45 -10.20
N GLU A 325 4.12 -23.44 -11.37
CA GLU A 325 4.78 -23.11 -12.64
C GLU A 325 5.12 -21.63 -12.77
N ASP A 326 4.18 -20.74 -12.42
CA ASP A 326 4.31 -19.30 -12.69
C ASP A 326 5.04 -18.54 -11.58
N LEU A 327 4.95 -19.00 -10.32
CA LEU A 327 5.84 -18.55 -9.25
C LEU A 327 7.20 -19.28 -9.30
N GLY A 328 7.30 -20.30 -10.15
CA GLY A 328 8.49 -21.12 -10.32
C GLY A 328 8.89 -21.85 -9.04
N VAL A 329 7.94 -22.38 -8.25
CA VAL A 329 8.20 -23.14 -7.02
C VAL A 329 9.07 -24.36 -7.35
N GLN A 330 10.17 -24.53 -6.62
CA GLN A 330 11.18 -25.55 -6.83
C GLN A 330 11.18 -26.58 -5.69
N GLU A 331 11.85 -27.71 -5.93
CA GLU A 331 12.09 -28.70 -4.88
C GLU A 331 12.95 -28.10 -3.77
N GLY A 332 12.53 -28.29 -2.51
CA GLY A 332 13.23 -27.76 -1.33
C GLY A 332 12.84 -26.34 -0.93
N ASP A 333 12.06 -25.61 -1.75
CA ASP A 333 11.58 -24.27 -1.39
C ASP A 333 10.67 -24.27 -0.16
N VAL A 334 10.69 -23.17 0.57
CA VAL A 334 9.82 -22.83 1.67
C VAL A 334 8.76 -21.85 1.18
N VAL A 335 7.50 -22.29 1.23
CA VAL A 335 6.32 -21.47 0.93
C VAL A 335 5.72 -20.95 2.24
N ALA A 336 5.50 -19.64 2.34
CA ALA A 336 4.84 -19.06 3.50
C ALA A 336 3.31 -19.17 3.40
N GLN A 337 2.69 -19.77 4.42
CA GLN A 337 1.25 -19.75 4.64
C GLN A 337 0.91 -18.58 5.56
N THR A 338 0.32 -17.55 4.96
CA THR A 338 0.04 -16.24 5.58
C THR A 338 -1.45 -15.90 5.55
N ALA A 339 -2.19 -16.38 4.55
CA ALA A 339 -3.59 -16.00 4.38
C ALA A 339 -4.50 -16.63 5.46
N PRO A 340 -5.58 -15.95 5.86
CA PRO A 340 -6.60 -16.55 6.72
C PRO A 340 -7.20 -17.79 6.08
N GLN A 341 -7.52 -18.80 6.89
CA GLN A 341 -7.97 -20.12 6.47
C GLN A 341 -9.28 -20.05 5.70
N CYS A 342 -10.11 -19.05 5.99
CA CYS A 342 -11.39 -18.79 5.31
C CYS A 342 -11.27 -18.20 3.89
N PHE A 343 -10.05 -18.03 3.36
CA PHE A 343 -9.80 -17.71 1.95
C PHE A 343 -9.10 -18.87 1.24
N ASP A 344 -9.46 -19.07 -0.01
CA ASP A 344 -8.85 -20.04 -0.94
C ASP A 344 -7.34 -19.84 -1.12
N ILE A 345 -6.86 -18.59 -1.04
CA ILE A 345 -5.44 -18.24 -0.98
C ILE A 345 -4.67 -19.10 0.05
N SER A 346 -5.27 -19.36 1.21
CA SER A 346 -4.62 -20.12 2.28
C SER A 346 -4.29 -21.54 1.86
N LEU A 347 -5.12 -22.16 1.01
CA LEU A 347 -5.01 -23.56 0.67
C LEU A 347 -3.82 -23.82 -0.25
N TRP A 348 -3.61 -23.00 -1.29
CA TRP A 348 -2.45 -23.18 -2.15
C TRP A 348 -1.14 -22.90 -1.41
N GLN A 349 -1.11 -21.88 -0.54
CA GLN A 349 0.06 -21.60 0.29
C GLN A 349 0.36 -22.76 1.24
N LEU A 350 -0.68 -23.39 1.79
CA LEU A 350 -0.55 -24.50 2.71
C LEU A 350 0.06 -25.74 2.06
N VAL A 351 -0.31 -26.04 0.81
CA VAL A 351 -0.04 -27.37 0.22
C VAL A 351 0.87 -27.40 -1.01
N SER A 352 1.12 -26.27 -1.68
CA SER A 352 1.89 -26.25 -2.94
C SER A 352 3.35 -26.70 -2.77
N GLY A 353 4.02 -26.25 -1.69
CA GLY A 353 5.38 -26.69 -1.36
C GLY A 353 5.47 -28.20 -1.18
N LEU A 354 4.44 -28.82 -0.61
CA LEU A 354 4.37 -30.26 -0.36
C LEU A 354 4.36 -31.11 -1.64
N LEU A 355 3.81 -30.58 -2.73
CA LEU A 355 3.82 -31.27 -4.03
C LEU A 355 5.20 -31.32 -4.67
N MET A 356 6.04 -30.32 -4.38
CA MET A 356 7.38 -30.17 -4.94
C MET A 356 8.47 -30.79 -4.07
N GLY A 357 8.16 -31.32 -2.89
CA GLY A 357 9.18 -31.79 -1.94
C GLY A 357 9.78 -30.66 -1.11
N GLY A 358 9.17 -29.47 -1.14
CA GLY A 358 9.51 -28.32 -0.32
C GLY A 358 8.90 -28.36 1.08
N ARG A 359 8.80 -27.19 1.70
CA ARG A 359 8.28 -27.00 3.05
C ARG A 359 7.21 -25.92 3.05
N THR A 360 6.26 -26.02 3.96
CA THR A 360 5.32 -24.95 4.28
C THR A 360 5.69 -24.34 5.62
N LEU A 361 5.92 -23.03 5.66
CA LEU A 361 5.99 -22.27 6.91
C LEU A 361 4.58 -21.78 7.25
N ILE A 362 3.98 -22.34 8.30
CA ILE A 362 2.68 -21.90 8.81
C ILE A 362 2.93 -20.73 9.77
N VAL A 363 2.57 -19.52 9.34
CA VAL A 363 2.79 -18.31 10.12
C VAL A 363 1.55 -18.00 10.97
N GLU A 364 1.73 -17.88 12.27
CA GLU A 364 0.65 -17.63 13.21
C GLU A 364 0.03 -16.23 13.04
N GLN A 365 -1.25 -16.07 13.40
CA GLN A 365 -1.96 -14.80 13.28
C GLN A 365 -1.26 -13.67 14.02
N ASP A 366 -0.86 -13.89 15.27
CA ASP A 366 -0.18 -12.86 16.06
C ASP A 366 1.17 -12.44 15.46
N VAL A 367 1.86 -13.36 14.77
CA VAL A 367 3.12 -13.07 14.06
C VAL A 367 2.85 -12.19 12.84
N ILE A 368 1.81 -12.48 12.05
CA ILE A 368 1.42 -11.63 10.91
C ILE A 368 0.96 -10.25 11.40
N MET A 369 0.30 -10.19 12.54
CA MET A 369 -0.15 -8.94 13.14
C MET A 369 1.01 -8.08 13.68
N ASP A 370 2.22 -8.60 13.82
CA ASP A 370 3.43 -7.82 14.13
C ASP A 370 4.42 -7.94 12.96
N VAL A 371 4.43 -6.91 12.09
CA VAL A 371 5.23 -6.89 10.85
C VAL A 371 6.72 -7.19 11.08
N HIS A 372 7.28 -6.82 12.24
CA HIS A 372 8.68 -7.10 12.53
C HIS A 372 8.91 -8.59 12.77
N THR A 373 8.07 -9.20 13.61
CA THR A 373 8.14 -10.66 13.84
C THR A 373 7.77 -11.46 12.61
N PHE A 374 6.90 -10.92 11.75
CA PHE A 374 6.61 -11.49 10.44
C PHE A 374 7.86 -11.52 9.56
N ILE A 375 8.56 -10.38 9.43
CA ILE A 375 9.82 -10.30 8.66
C ILE A 375 10.88 -11.22 9.27
N ASP A 376 11.00 -11.27 10.60
CA ASP A 376 11.90 -12.21 11.30
C ASP A 376 11.58 -13.66 10.91
N ALA A 377 10.31 -14.06 11.00
CA ALA A 377 9.88 -15.41 10.68
C ALA A 377 10.17 -15.77 9.21
N LEU A 378 9.97 -14.86 8.26
CA LEU A 378 10.31 -15.07 6.86
C LEU A 378 11.83 -15.25 6.66
N ALA A 379 12.64 -14.40 7.29
CA ALA A 379 14.08 -14.42 7.17
C ALA A 379 14.71 -15.66 7.82
N GLU A 380 14.33 -15.97 9.06
CA GLU A 380 14.87 -17.11 9.83
C GLU A 380 14.56 -18.46 9.19
N ASN A 381 13.39 -18.58 8.56
CA ASN A 381 12.99 -19.80 7.85
C ASN A 381 13.43 -19.80 6.38
N GLY A 382 14.07 -18.73 5.91
CA GLY A 382 14.59 -18.60 4.55
C GLY A 382 13.50 -18.75 3.49
N VAL A 383 12.36 -18.08 3.66
CA VAL A 383 11.20 -18.18 2.75
C VAL A 383 11.57 -17.76 1.32
N GLN A 384 11.32 -18.63 0.34
CA GLN A 384 11.55 -18.37 -1.08
C GLN A 384 10.29 -17.86 -1.80
N VAL A 385 9.11 -18.29 -1.35
CA VAL A 385 7.84 -18.01 -2.03
C VAL A 385 6.84 -17.47 -1.01
N ALA A 386 6.38 -16.24 -1.23
CA ALA A 386 5.36 -15.60 -0.39
C ALA A 386 4.27 -14.95 -1.26
N GLN A 387 3.06 -14.86 -0.71
CA GLN A 387 2.01 -14.02 -1.28
C GLN A 387 1.35 -13.18 -0.20
N LEU A 388 1.13 -11.91 -0.50
CA LEU A 388 0.53 -10.93 0.39
C LEU A 388 -0.59 -10.17 -0.33
N VAL A 389 -1.38 -9.40 0.42
CA VAL A 389 -2.24 -8.37 -0.19
C VAL A 389 -1.44 -7.07 -0.37
N PRO A 390 -1.69 -6.26 -1.42
CA PRO A 390 -0.95 -5.03 -1.67
C PRO A 390 -0.78 -4.11 -0.45
N THR A 391 -1.84 -3.88 0.33
CA THR A 391 -1.75 -3.06 1.55
C THR A 391 -0.78 -3.61 2.59
N TYR A 392 -0.71 -4.92 2.79
CA TYR A 392 0.22 -5.52 3.76
C TYR A 392 1.64 -5.55 3.20
N LEU A 393 1.80 -5.76 1.89
CA LEU A 393 3.10 -5.63 1.22
C LEU A 393 3.67 -4.22 1.38
N GLU A 394 2.84 -3.19 1.27
CA GLU A 394 3.25 -1.81 1.49
C GLU A 394 3.81 -1.58 2.90
N LEU A 395 3.15 -2.16 3.92
CA LEU A 395 3.63 -2.12 5.29
C LEU A 395 4.99 -2.83 5.41
N VAL A 396 5.13 -4.04 4.88
CA VAL A 396 6.39 -4.80 4.89
C VAL A 396 7.52 -4.02 4.23
N LEU A 397 7.28 -3.43 3.05
CA LEU A 397 8.28 -2.63 2.34
C LEU A 397 8.69 -1.38 3.11
N SER A 398 7.75 -0.70 3.76
CA SER A 398 8.08 0.44 4.62
C SER A 398 8.96 0.03 5.79
N THR A 399 8.62 -1.06 6.49
CA THR A 399 9.41 -1.56 7.62
C THR A 399 10.79 -2.05 7.19
N LEU A 400 10.90 -2.78 6.07
CA LEU A 400 12.21 -3.20 5.53
C LEU A 400 13.11 -2.01 5.20
N ALA A 401 12.54 -0.95 4.62
CA ALA A 401 13.28 0.28 4.31
C ALA A 401 13.69 1.03 5.59
N GLU A 402 12.77 1.21 6.55
CA GLU A 402 13.06 1.88 7.83
C GLU A 402 14.16 1.15 8.63
N GLU A 403 14.12 -0.19 8.65
CA GLU A 403 15.06 -1.01 9.42
C GLU A 403 16.31 -1.45 8.63
N HIS A 404 16.41 -1.10 7.34
CA HIS A 404 17.50 -1.51 6.44
C HIS A 404 17.70 -3.03 6.42
N ARG A 405 16.58 -3.76 6.36
CA ARG A 405 16.55 -5.22 6.40
C ARG A 405 16.31 -5.81 5.03
N GLU A 406 16.86 -6.98 4.82
CA GLU A 406 16.68 -7.75 3.58
C GLU A 406 15.96 -9.07 3.86
N LEU A 407 15.34 -9.61 2.81
CA LEU A 407 14.80 -10.96 2.77
C LEU A 407 15.61 -11.81 1.76
N PRO A 408 16.86 -12.20 2.08
CA PRO A 408 17.79 -12.77 1.11
C PRO A 408 17.37 -14.15 0.57
N GLY A 409 16.49 -14.85 1.28
CA GLY A 409 15.91 -16.12 0.83
C GLY A 409 14.81 -15.95 -0.23
N LEU A 410 14.21 -14.76 -0.33
CA LEU A 410 13.02 -14.54 -1.14
C LEU A 410 13.35 -14.58 -2.64
N ARG A 411 12.64 -15.43 -3.37
CA ARG A 411 12.82 -15.64 -4.81
C ARG A 411 11.64 -15.16 -5.64
N VAL A 412 10.45 -15.05 -5.06
CA VAL A 412 9.26 -14.51 -5.71
C VAL A 412 8.28 -13.97 -4.66
N MET A 413 7.69 -12.83 -4.96
CA MET A 413 6.55 -12.28 -4.21
C MET A 413 5.33 -12.25 -5.12
N ALA A 414 4.24 -12.85 -4.69
CA ALA A 414 2.95 -12.69 -5.34
C ALA A 414 2.08 -11.71 -4.55
N VAL A 415 1.15 -11.06 -5.25
CA VAL A 415 0.11 -10.25 -4.63
C VAL A 415 -1.25 -10.57 -5.22
N THR A 416 -2.29 -10.52 -4.39
CA THR A 416 -3.69 -10.75 -4.82
C THR A 416 -4.66 -10.03 -3.88
N GLY A 417 -5.96 -10.14 -4.16
CA GLY A 417 -7.02 -9.64 -3.28
C GLY A 417 -7.36 -8.16 -3.44
N GLU A 418 -6.46 -7.33 -3.98
CA GLU A 418 -6.68 -5.89 -4.21
C GLU A 418 -6.08 -5.44 -5.56
N ALA A 419 -6.49 -4.26 -6.03
CA ALA A 419 -5.88 -3.67 -7.22
C ALA A 419 -4.44 -3.24 -6.93
N LEU A 420 -3.47 -3.81 -7.65
CA LEU A 420 -2.07 -3.48 -7.52
C LEU A 420 -1.74 -2.13 -8.17
N LYS A 421 -1.06 -1.26 -7.43
CA LYS A 421 -0.67 0.08 -7.88
C LYS A 421 0.73 0.08 -8.45
N LYS A 422 0.92 0.82 -9.54
CA LYS A 422 2.22 1.01 -10.19
C LYS A 422 3.29 1.53 -9.22
N GLU A 423 2.92 2.41 -8.31
CA GLU A 423 3.84 2.95 -7.29
C GLU A 423 4.35 1.87 -6.32
N LEU A 424 3.49 0.93 -5.91
CA LEU A 424 3.91 -0.19 -5.06
C LEU A 424 4.82 -1.15 -5.83
N VAL A 425 4.57 -1.36 -7.13
CA VAL A 425 5.45 -2.15 -8.01
C VAL A 425 6.83 -1.49 -8.16
N ARG A 426 6.87 -0.16 -8.28
CA ARG A 426 8.14 0.60 -8.32
C ARG A 426 8.92 0.39 -7.03
N ARG A 427 8.30 0.66 -5.88
CA ARG A 427 8.92 0.43 -4.56
C ARG A 427 9.40 -1.01 -4.38
N TRP A 428 8.66 -1.99 -4.91
CA TRP A 428 9.08 -3.39 -4.88
C TRP A 428 10.39 -3.60 -5.64
N PHE A 429 10.48 -3.15 -6.91
CA PHE A 429 11.70 -3.35 -7.70
C PHE A 429 12.87 -2.46 -7.26
N ASP A 430 12.60 -1.35 -6.58
CA ASP A 430 13.65 -0.56 -5.92
C ASP A 430 14.28 -1.36 -4.76
N ALA A 431 13.45 -2.04 -3.94
CA ALA A 431 13.93 -2.85 -2.82
C ALA A 431 14.46 -4.24 -3.25
N PHE A 432 13.86 -4.84 -4.29
CA PHE A 432 14.14 -6.20 -4.74
C PHE A 432 14.27 -6.27 -6.28
N PRO A 433 15.37 -5.74 -6.85
CA PRO A 433 15.50 -5.56 -8.31
C PRO A 433 15.53 -6.86 -9.10
N THR A 434 15.87 -7.99 -8.46
CA THR A 434 15.97 -9.31 -9.09
C THR A 434 14.82 -10.25 -8.73
N VAL A 435 13.96 -9.88 -7.77
CA VAL A 435 12.87 -10.73 -7.29
C VAL A 435 11.61 -10.39 -8.07
N PRO A 436 11.03 -11.33 -8.84
CA PRO A 436 9.81 -11.10 -9.59
C PRO A 436 8.64 -10.78 -8.65
N LEU A 437 7.80 -9.84 -9.10
CA LEU A 437 6.51 -9.54 -8.47
C LEU A 437 5.39 -10.08 -9.35
N VAL A 438 4.50 -10.89 -8.79
CA VAL A 438 3.42 -11.53 -9.56
C VAL A 438 2.08 -10.95 -9.14
N ASN A 439 1.42 -10.22 -10.05
CA ASN A 439 0.05 -9.75 -9.85
C ASN A 439 -0.93 -10.89 -10.17
N CYS A 440 -1.54 -11.49 -9.16
CA CYS A 440 -2.50 -12.57 -9.34
C CYS A 440 -3.93 -12.02 -9.35
N TYR A 441 -4.76 -12.57 -10.24
CA TYR A 441 -6.17 -12.23 -10.33
C TYR A 441 -7.01 -13.49 -10.47
N GLY A 442 -8.09 -13.52 -9.72
CA GLY A 442 -9.16 -14.48 -9.89
C GLY A 442 -10.23 -14.32 -8.82
N LEU A 443 -11.07 -15.34 -8.70
CA LEU A 443 -12.24 -15.38 -7.84
C LEU A 443 -12.41 -16.79 -7.29
N THR A 444 -13.00 -16.91 -6.10
CA THR A 444 -13.27 -18.20 -5.47
C THR A 444 -14.12 -19.13 -6.34
N GLU A 445 -15.01 -18.58 -7.16
CA GLU A 445 -15.83 -19.36 -8.10
C GLU A 445 -15.02 -20.03 -9.23
N VAL A 446 -13.75 -19.65 -9.41
CA VAL A 446 -12.85 -20.14 -10.45
C VAL A 446 -11.57 -20.77 -9.89
N SER A 447 -11.66 -21.37 -8.70
CA SER A 447 -10.54 -22.05 -8.03
C SER A 447 -9.35 -21.12 -7.76
N ASP A 448 -9.62 -20.00 -7.09
CA ASP A 448 -8.66 -18.93 -6.76
C ASP A 448 -8.25 -18.13 -8.01
N ASP A 449 -7.04 -18.30 -8.56
CA ASP A 449 -6.53 -17.44 -9.64
C ASP A 449 -6.84 -17.93 -11.07
N SER A 450 -7.25 -17.00 -11.93
CA SER A 450 -7.40 -17.18 -13.39
C SER A 450 -6.27 -16.55 -14.21
N ASN A 451 -5.53 -15.58 -13.67
CA ASN A 451 -4.44 -14.89 -14.34
C ASN A 451 -3.23 -14.67 -13.42
N HIS A 452 -2.03 -14.68 -14.00
CA HIS A 452 -0.77 -14.32 -13.35
C HIS A 452 0.02 -13.31 -14.21
N GLY A 453 0.15 -12.07 -13.71
CA GLY A 453 1.03 -11.04 -14.26
C GLY A 453 2.41 -11.11 -13.63
N VAL A 454 3.28 -11.96 -14.17
CA VAL A 454 4.68 -12.08 -13.71
C VAL A 454 5.48 -10.89 -14.21
N MET A 455 5.95 -10.05 -13.30
CA MET A 455 6.74 -8.86 -13.61
C MET A 455 8.18 -9.03 -13.13
N HIS A 456 9.12 -8.59 -13.96
CA HIS A 456 10.55 -8.52 -13.64
C HIS A 456 11.08 -7.08 -13.64
N ALA A 457 10.22 -6.12 -13.95
CA ALA A 457 10.49 -4.70 -13.96
C ALA A 457 9.17 -3.93 -13.86
N LEU A 458 9.26 -2.63 -13.62
CA LEU A 458 8.10 -1.74 -13.64
C LEU A 458 7.39 -1.78 -15.02
N PRO A 459 6.08 -2.07 -15.08
CA PRO A 459 5.34 -2.05 -16.34
C PRO A 459 5.38 -0.68 -17.02
N ALA A 460 5.49 -0.65 -18.35
CA ALA A 460 5.45 0.59 -19.13
C ALA A 460 4.07 1.28 -19.03
N HIS A 461 3.00 0.50 -18.88
CA HIS A 461 1.62 0.97 -18.83
C HIS A 461 1.30 1.79 -17.58
N ARG A 462 0.26 2.64 -17.66
CA ARG A 462 -0.19 3.47 -16.53
C ARG A 462 -0.84 2.65 -15.41
N SER A 463 -1.61 1.63 -15.79
CA SER A 463 -2.24 0.63 -14.93
C SER A 463 -1.37 -0.64 -14.88
N VAL A 464 -1.46 -1.40 -13.78
CA VAL A 464 -0.77 -2.70 -13.67
C VAL A 464 -1.69 -3.78 -14.28
N PRO A 465 -1.29 -4.47 -15.35
CA PRO A 465 -2.13 -5.48 -15.99
C PRO A 465 -2.38 -6.71 -15.10
N LEU A 466 -3.47 -7.43 -15.36
CA LEU A 466 -3.79 -8.69 -14.64
C LEU A 466 -2.94 -9.89 -15.12
N GLY A 467 -2.29 -9.76 -16.28
CA GLY A 467 -1.40 -10.75 -16.84
C GLY A 467 -2.08 -11.88 -17.61
N ASP A 468 -1.29 -12.93 -17.87
CA ASP A 468 -1.67 -14.03 -18.74
C ASP A 468 -2.66 -14.99 -18.06
N PRO A 469 -3.60 -15.60 -18.80
CA PRO A 469 -4.46 -16.63 -18.24
C PRO A 469 -3.64 -17.85 -17.84
N VAL A 470 -3.99 -18.43 -16.69
CA VAL A 470 -3.31 -19.64 -16.18
C VAL A 470 -3.64 -20.86 -17.03
N ARG A 471 -2.86 -21.94 -16.86
CA ARG A 471 -3.05 -23.21 -17.59
C ARG A 471 -4.50 -23.68 -17.55
N ASN A 472 -4.99 -24.22 -18.67
CA ASN A 472 -6.34 -24.75 -18.86
C ASN A 472 -7.51 -23.79 -18.55
N SER A 473 -7.24 -22.49 -18.45
CA SER A 473 -8.24 -21.45 -18.26
C SER A 473 -8.35 -20.59 -19.52
N ARG A 474 -9.54 -20.05 -19.77
CA ARG A 474 -9.78 -19.03 -20.80
C ARG A 474 -10.40 -17.83 -20.13
N VAL A 475 -9.94 -16.65 -20.50
CA VAL A 475 -10.37 -15.39 -19.88
C VAL A 475 -10.86 -14.48 -20.98
N TYR A 476 -12.14 -14.64 -21.30
CA TYR A 476 -12.83 -13.89 -22.32
C TYR A 476 -13.16 -12.47 -21.86
N VAL A 477 -13.27 -11.57 -22.84
CA VAL A 477 -13.96 -10.29 -22.65
C VAL A 477 -15.22 -10.36 -23.52
N MET A 478 -16.38 -10.30 -22.89
CA MET A 478 -17.68 -10.56 -23.53
C MET A 478 -18.67 -9.42 -23.31
N ASP A 479 -19.67 -9.35 -24.18
CA ASP A 479 -20.83 -8.48 -24.00
C ASP A 479 -21.91 -9.11 -23.09
N GLU A 480 -23.01 -8.38 -22.85
CA GLU A 480 -24.12 -8.82 -22.01
C GLU A 480 -24.84 -10.09 -22.51
N ARG A 481 -24.63 -10.48 -23.78
CA ARG A 481 -25.20 -11.68 -24.40
C ARG A 481 -24.19 -12.81 -24.54
N LEU A 482 -23.04 -12.71 -23.85
CA LEU A 482 -21.94 -13.67 -23.92
C LEU A 482 -21.36 -13.83 -25.33
N GLN A 483 -21.38 -12.76 -26.14
CA GLN A 483 -20.62 -12.70 -27.40
C GLN A 483 -19.19 -12.25 -27.11
N LEU A 484 -18.21 -12.91 -27.72
CA LEU A 484 -16.81 -12.54 -27.60
C LEU A 484 -16.55 -11.19 -28.26
N LEU A 485 -15.88 -10.30 -27.53
CA LEU A 485 -15.53 -8.97 -28.04
C LEU A 485 -14.13 -8.96 -28.67
N PRO A 486 -13.91 -8.11 -29.69
CA PRO A 486 -12.59 -7.95 -30.28
C PRO A 486 -11.52 -7.47 -29.28
N VAL A 487 -10.26 -7.85 -29.51
CA VAL A 487 -9.12 -7.33 -28.74
C VAL A 487 -9.09 -5.79 -28.83
N GLY A 488 -9.01 -5.14 -27.68
CA GLY A 488 -9.08 -3.70 -27.46
C GLY A 488 -10.44 -3.22 -26.97
N PHE A 489 -11.51 -3.99 -27.18
CA PHE A 489 -12.86 -3.55 -26.84
C PHE A 489 -13.17 -3.88 -25.36
N PRO A 490 -13.78 -2.97 -24.60
CA PRO A 490 -14.14 -3.18 -23.20
C PRO A 490 -15.39 -4.05 -23.05
N GLY A 491 -15.39 -4.95 -22.07
CA GLY A 491 -16.52 -5.81 -21.75
C GLY A 491 -16.37 -6.51 -20.40
N GLU A 492 -17.32 -7.39 -20.09
CA GLU A 492 -17.27 -8.23 -18.88
C GLU A 492 -16.18 -9.30 -19.02
N ILE A 493 -15.36 -9.47 -17.99
CA ILE A 493 -14.37 -10.55 -17.90
C ILE A 493 -15.12 -11.85 -17.55
N VAL A 494 -15.07 -12.82 -18.44
CA VAL A 494 -15.74 -14.12 -18.28
C VAL A 494 -14.68 -15.22 -18.31
N ILE A 495 -14.65 -16.04 -17.26
CA ILE A 495 -13.67 -17.11 -17.11
C ILE A 495 -14.32 -18.44 -17.48
N ALA A 496 -13.62 -19.26 -18.26
CA ALA A 496 -14.06 -20.60 -18.65
C ALA A 496 -12.93 -21.63 -18.50
N GLY A 497 -13.30 -22.90 -18.39
CA GLY A 497 -12.36 -24.01 -18.30
C GLY A 497 -12.48 -24.82 -17.02
N VAL A 498 -11.45 -25.64 -16.75
CA VAL A 498 -11.43 -26.58 -15.62
C VAL A 498 -11.44 -25.88 -14.25
N CYS A 499 -10.99 -24.64 -14.20
CA CYS A 499 -10.95 -23.81 -13.00
C CYS A 499 -12.36 -23.44 -12.48
N VAL A 500 -13.37 -23.41 -13.36
CA VAL A 500 -14.72 -22.98 -13.01
C VAL A 500 -15.43 -24.02 -12.14
N GLY A 501 -15.81 -23.59 -10.94
CA GLY A 501 -16.52 -24.41 -9.96
C GLY A 501 -17.92 -24.85 -10.39
N ARG A 502 -18.54 -25.68 -9.55
CA ARG A 502 -19.85 -26.29 -9.82
C ARG A 502 -21.00 -25.28 -9.69
N GLY A 503 -20.83 -24.25 -8.86
CA GLY A 503 -21.85 -23.25 -8.54
C GLY A 503 -21.78 -22.83 -7.07
N TYR A 504 -22.88 -22.26 -6.57
CA TYR A 504 -23.04 -21.95 -5.15
C TYR A 504 -23.82 -23.06 -4.43
N VAL A 505 -23.32 -23.50 -3.27
CA VAL A 505 -23.97 -24.53 -2.45
C VAL A 505 -25.37 -24.06 -2.04
N ASN A 506 -26.36 -24.93 -2.29
CA ASN A 506 -27.76 -24.69 -1.95
C ASN A 506 -28.36 -23.37 -2.45
N ASP A 507 -27.83 -22.83 -3.56
CA ASP A 507 -28.27 -21.55 -4.14
C ASP A 507 -28.33 -21.62 -5.69
N PRO A 508 -29.33 -22.34 -6.24
CA PRO A 508 -29.45 -22.55 -7.68
C PRO A 508 -29.78 -21.26 -8.44
N GLU A 509 -30.47 -20.30 -7.81
CA GLU A 509 -30.86 -19.04 -8.43
C GLU A 509 -29.64 -18.15 -8.70
N ARG A 510 -28.80 -17.91 -7.68
CA ARG A 510 -27.56 -17.15 -7.90
C ARG A 510 -26.59 -17.92 -8.78
N THR A 511 -26.59 -19.26 -8.71
CA THR A 511 -25.77 -20.09 -9.60
C THR A 511 -26.15 -19.83 -11.07
N ALA A 512 -27.42 -19.94 -11.43
CA ALA A 512 -27.88 -19.75 -12.80
C ALA A 512 -27.68 -18.32 -13.34
N ALA A 513 -27.53 -17.32 -12.46
CA ALA A 513 -27.31 -15.94 -12.85
C ALA A 513 -25.89 -15.67 -13.39
N VAL A 514 -24.88 -16.39 -12.88
CA VAL A 514 -23.45 -16.11 -13.17
C VAL A 514 -22.65 -17.32 -13.64
N PHE A 515 -23.09 -18.55 -13.35
CA PHE A 515 -22.50 -19.77 -13.91
C PHE A 515 -23.29 -20.22 -15.13
N GLY A 516 -22.58 -20.65 -16.17
CA GLY A 516 -23.19 -21.08 -17.42
C GLY A 516 -22.35 -22.13 -18.14
N ARG A 517 -22.77 -22.45 -19.37
CA ARG A 517 -21.95 -23.22 -20.30
C ARG A 517 -21.19 -22.27 -21.19
N ASP A 518 -19.92 -22.57 -21.45
CA ASP A 518 -19.12 -21.88 -22.44
C ASP A 518 -19.78 -22.04 -23.83
N PRO A 519 -20.33 -20.96 -24.43
CA PRO A 519 -20.98 -21.04 -25.73
C PRO A 519 -19.97 -21.31 -26.85
N LEU A 520 -18.68 -21.03 -26.62
CA LEU A 520 -17.60 -21.20 -27.58
C LEU A 520 -16.93 -22.57 -27.47
N ARG A 521 -17.02 -23.24 -26.31
CA ARG A 521 -16.45 -24.57 -26.02
C ARG A 521 -17.37 -25.46 -25.16
N PRO A 522 -18.59 -25.81 -25.62
CA PRO A 522 -19.45 -26.73 -24.86
C PRO A 522 -18.82 -28.14 -24.79
N PRO A 523 -18.99 -28.89 -23.67
CA PRO A 523 -19.87 -28.63 -22.54
C PRO A 523 -19.19 -27.90 -21.36
N GLU A 524 -18.06 -27.23 -21.57
CA GLU A 524 -17.32 -26.60 -20.47
C GLU A 524 -18.13 -25.52 -19.74
N ARG A 525 -17.78 -25.26 -18.48
CA ARG A 525 -18.43 -24.23 -17.67
C ARG A 525 -17.76 -22.87 -17.90
N LEU A 526 -18.57 -21.82 -17.81
CA LEU A 526 -18.12 -20.44 -17.69
C LEU A 526 -18.64 -19.82 -16.39
N TYR A 527 -17.96 -18.77 -15.95
CA TYR A 527 -18.33 -17.91 -14.84
C TYR A 527 -18.19 -16.44 -15.22
N ARG A 528 -19.26 -15.68 -14.97
CA ARG A 528 -19.33 -14.23 -15.17
C ARG A 528 -18.84 -13.50 -13.92
N SER A 529 -17.72 -12.80 -14.02
CA SER A 529 -17.03 -12.23 -12.84
C SER A 529 -17.69 -10.95 -12.28
N GLY A 530 -18.47 -10.23 -13.10
CA GLY A 530 -18.90 -8.87 -12.85
C GLY A 530 -17.79 -7.80 -12.95
N ASP A 531 -16.54 -8.21 -13.20
CA ASP A 531 -15.41 -7.33 -13.48
C ASP A 531 -15.42 -6.94 -14.98
N PHE A 532 -15.04 -5.70 -15.28
CA PHE A 532 -14.88 -5.19 -16.64
C PHE A 532 -13.40 -5.02 -16.97
N GLY A 533 -13.06 -5.33 -18.22
CA GLY A 533 -11.70 -5.24 -18.71
C GLY A 533 -11.64 -5.20 -20.23
N ARG A 534 -10.41 -5.12 -20.76
CA ARG A 534 -10.13 -5.31 -22.19
C ARG A 534 -8.78 -5.96 -22.39
N TRP A 535 -8.69 -6.83 -23.39
CA TRP A 535 -7.40 -7.31 -23.87
C TRP A 535 -6.72 -6.24 -24.70
N LEU A 536 -5.48 -5.90 -24.39
CA LEU A 536 -4.65 -5.03 -25.20
C LEU A 536 -3.98 -5.83 -26.33
N PRO A 537 -3.66 -5.21 -27.48
CA PRO A 537 -2.87 -5.87 -28.52
C PRO A 537 -1.49 -6.37 -28.05
N SER A 538 -0.97 -5.82 -26.94
CA SER A 538 0.27 -6.31 -26.32
C SER A 538 0.15 -7.71 -25.73
N GLY A 539 -1.07 -8.25 -25.59
CA GLY A 539 -1.30 -9.53 -24.88
C GLY A 539 -1.64 -9.36 -23.41
N GLU A 540 -1.79 -8.12 -22.93
CA GLU A 540 -2.09 -7.85 -21.52
C GLU A 540 -3.58 -7.58 -21.29
N LEU A 541 -4.14 -8.11 -20.20
CA LEU A 541 -5.52 -7.81 -19.78
C LEU A 541 -5.55 -6.58 -18.87
N GLU A 542 -6.14 -5.49 -19.36
CA GLU A 542 -6.36 -4.28 -18.58
C GLU A 542 -7.68 -4.40 -17.79
N TYR A 543 -7.59 -4.17 -16.48
CA TYR A 543 -8.75 -4.11 -15.59
C TYR A 543 -9.34 -2.69 -15.56
N LEU A 544 -10.64 -2.58 -15.82
CA LEU A 544 -11.38 -1.32 -15.92
C LEU A 544 -12.32 -1.07 -14.72
N GLY A 545 -12.37 -1.98 -13.75
CA GLY A 545 -13.21 -1.88 -12.56
C GLY A 545 -14.40 -2.82 -12.57
N ARG A 546 -15.34 -2.62 -11.63
CA ARG A 546 -16.58 -3.40 -11.51
C ARG A 546 -17.79 -2.61 -11.98
N ARG A 547 -18.80 -3.32 -12.48
CA ARG A 547 -20.11 -2.73 -12.81
C ARG A 547 -21.05 -2.65 -11.59
N ASP A 548 -20.87 -3.53 -10.60
CA ASP A 548 -21.71 -3.63 -9.41
C ASP A 548 -21.13 -2.89 -8.20
N SER A 549 -21.83 -2.93 -7.07
CA SER A 549 -21.44 -2.24 -5.82
C SER A 549 -20.46 -3.04 -4.96
N GLN A 550 -19.82 -4.09 -5.48
CA GLN A 550 -18.86 -4.87 -4.71
C GLN A 550 -17.54 -4.13 -4.61
N VAL A 551 -16.90 -4.23 -3.46
CA VAL A 551 -15.66 -3.50 -3.17
C VAL A 551 -14.62 -4.46 -2.58
N LYS A 552 -13.35 -4.21 -2.88
CA LYS A 552 -12.21 -4.89 -2.25
C LYS A 552 -11.59 -3.95 -1.22
N ILE A 553 -11.63 -4.31 0.06
CA ILE A 553 -11.10 -3.51 1.17
C ILE A 553 -10.27 -4.42 2.08
N SER A 554 -9.02 -4.07 2.33
CA SER A 554 -8.09 -4.82 3.19
C SER A 554 -7.92 -6.29 2.78
N GLY A 555 -7.94 -6.57 1.48
CA GLY A 555 -7.90 -7.92 0.91
C GLY A 555 -9.24 -8.67 0.91
N PHE A 556 -10.27 -8.12 1.53
CA PHE A 556 -11.60 -8.74 1.59
C PHE A 556 -12.46 -8.25 0.44
N ARG A 557 -13.07 -9.19 -0.29
CA ARG A 557 -14.20 -8.88 -1.16
C ARG A 557 -15.44 -8.71 -0.29
N ILE A 558 -16.07 -7.55 -0.37
CA ILE A 558 -17.20 -7.16 0.49
C ILE A 558 -18.38 -6.74 -0.40
N GLU A 559 -19.54 -7.29 -0.08
CA GLU A 559 -20.82 -6.87 -0.64
C GLU A 559 -21.43 -5.81 0.26
N ILE A 560 -21.52 -4.58 -0.24
CA ILE A 560 -22.13 -3.47 0.48
C ILE A 560 -23.58 -3.79 0.90
N GLY A 561 -24.32 -4.50 0.04
CA GLY A 561 -25.70 -4.91 0.32
C GLY A 561 -25.83 -5.78 1.56
N GLU A 562 -24.83 -6.61 1.88
CA GLU A 562 -24.83 -7.45 3.10
C GLU A 562 -24.90 -6.66 4.38
N ILE A 563 -24.17 -5.57 4.39
CA ILE A 563 -24.12 -4.68 5.53
C ILE A 563 -25.42 -3.85 5.60
N GLU A 564 -25.93 -3.41 4.45
CA GLU A 564 -27.20 -2.68 4.35
C GLU A 564 -28.38 -3.50 4.86
N ASP A 565 -28.48 -4.78 4.47
CA ASP A 565 -29.56 -5.68 4.91
C ASP A 565 -29.47 -5.95 6.43
N ARG A 566 -28.26 -6.14 6.97
CA ARG A 566 -28.07 -6.31 8.42
C ARG A 566 -28.33 -5.04 9.21
N LEU A 567 -28.03 -3.86 8.64
CA LEU A 567 -28.41 -2.57 9.23
C LEU A 567 -29.93 -2.45 9.38
N LEU A 568 -30.71 -2.89 8.38
CA LEU A 568 -32.17 -2.86 8.42
C LEU A 568 -32.77 -3.84 9.45
N GLN A 569 -32.03 -4.88 9.84
CA GLN A 569 -32.47 -5.84 10.87
C GLN A 569 -32.26 -5.32 12.30
N VAL A 570 -31.53 -4.21 12.49
CA VAL A 570 -31.34 -3.61 13.82
C VAL A 570 -32.65 -2.97 14.30
N PRO A 571 -33.18 -3.34 15.48
CA PRO A 571 -34.43 -2.78 15.98
C PRO A 571 -34.40 -1.25 16.05
N GLY A 572 -35.41 -0.61 15.44
CA GLY A 572 -35.53 0.86 15.39
C GLY A 572 -34.93 1.51 14.14
N VAL A 573 -34.10 0.81 13.37
CA VAL A 573 -33.61 1.27 12.06
C VAL A 573 -34.72 1.12 11.01
N ARG A 574 -34.96 2.17 10.22
CA ARG A 574 -35.98 2.20 9.15
C ARG A 574 -35.36 2.05 7.75
N ASP A 575 -34.30 2.80 7.47
CA ASP A 575 -33.55 2.74 6.21
C ASP A 575 -32.04 2.65 6.53
N GLY A 576 -31.28 1.98 5.67
CA GLY A 576 -29.82 1.83 5.79
C GLY A 576 -29.13 1.92 4.43
N ALA A 577 -27.97 2.55 4.38
CA ALA A 577 -27.12 2.63 3.19
C ALA A 577 -25.64 2.60 3.58
N VAL A 578 -24.81 1.90 2.82
CA VAL A 578 -23.38 1.81 3.02
C VAL A 578 -22.67 2.26 1.74
N VAL A 579 -21.61 3.03 1.90
CA VAL A 579 -20.76 3.54 0.82
C VAL A 579 -19.30 3.31 1.17
N VAL A 580 -18.41 3.44 0.18
CA VAL A 580 -16.96 3.44 0.41
C VAL A 580 -16.45 4.87 0.33
N ALA A 581 -15.73 5.29 1.36
CA ALA A 581 -15.07 6.58 1.43
C ALA A 581 -13.64 6.42 1.95
N GLY A 582 -12.78 7.42 1.73
CA GLY A 582 -11.36 7.35 2.07
C GLY A 582 -10.47 7.84 0.92
N SER A 583 -9.15 7.66 1.03
CA SER A 583 -8.25 7.85 -0.11
C SER A 583 -8.32 6.63 -1.03
N ALA A 584 -7.85 6.76 -2.26
CA ALA A 584 -7.67 5.60 -3.14
C ALA A 584 -6.69 4.55 -2.54
N THR A 585 -5.91 4.92 -1.52
CA THR A 585 -4.95 4.06 -0.79
C THR A 585 -5.49 3.40 0.46
N GLU A 586 -6.54 3.94 1.08
CA GLU A 586 -7.16 3.40 2.29
C GLU A 586 -8.69 3.54 2.18
N PRO A 587 -9.35 2.71 1.37
CA PRO A 587 -10.81 2.70 1.28
C PRO A 587 -11.41 2.16 2.59
N GLN A 588 -12.51 2.75 3.05
CA GLN A 588 -13.22 2.35 4.27
C GLN A 588 -14.73 2.31 4.03
N LEU A 589 -15.40 1.38 4.71
CA LEU A 589 -16.87 1.31 4.72
C LEU A 589 -17.46 2.42 5.60
N VAL A 590 -18.50 3.08 5.10
CA VAL A 590 -19.25 4.10 5.85
C VAL A 590 -20.74 3.79 5.74
N GLY A 591 -21.38 3.53 6.88
CA GLY A 591 -22.81 3.28 6.94
C GLY A 591 -23.62 4.49 7.39
N TYR A 592 -24.81 4.63 6.84
CA TYR A 592 -25.82 5.63 7.13
C TYR A 592 -27.12 4.90 7.48
N TYR A 593 -27.83 5.34 8.50
CA TYR A 593 -29.08 4.73 8.90
C TYR A 593 -30.07 5.74 9.47
N THR A 594 -31.37 5.45 9.34
CA THR A 594 -32.47 6.32 9.78
C THR A 594 -33.37 5.59 10.78
N GLY A 595 -34.24 6.33 11.48
CA GLY A 595 -35.24 5.77 12.38
C GLY A 595 -35.33 6.57 13.68
N ALA A 596 -36.54 6.95 14.10
CA ALA A 596 -36.73 7.81 15.27
C ALA A 596 -36.35 7.11 16.58
N ASP A 597 -36.56 5.80 16.64
CA ASP A 597 -36.21 4.93 17.76
C ASP A 597 -34.92 4.13 17.47
N ALA A 598 -34.15 4.50 16.44
CA ALA A 598 -32.91 3.81 16.09
C ALA A 598 -31.86 4.01 17.20
N PRO A 599 -31.12 2.96 17.57
CA PRO A 599 -30.08 3.05 18.58
C PRO A 599 -28.88 3.89 18.11
N ASP A 600 -28.01 4.27 19.05
CA ASP A 600 -26.78 5.00 18.72
C ASP A 600 -25.80 4.15 17.88
N ALA A 601 -24.86 4.83 17.22
CA ALA A 601 -23.93 4.21 16.27
C ALA A 601 -23.10 3.08 16.90
N GLY A 602 -22.72 3.20 18.17
CA GLY A 602 -21.96 2.17 18.88
C GLY A 602 -22.81 0.92 19.14
N GLN A 603 -24.09 1.09 19.49
CA GLN A 603 -25.01 -0.04 19.66
C GLN A 603 -25.36 -0.70 18.32
N VAL A 604 -25.51 0.08 17.24
CA VAL A 604 -25.64 -0.46 15.87
C VAL A 604 -24.41 -1.28 15.51
N ALA A 605 -23.19 -0.74 15.67
CA ALA A 605 -21.95 -1.46 15.38
C ALA A 605 -21.84 -2.78 16.15
N ARG A 606 -22.17 -2.78 17.45
CA ARG A 606 -22.18 -3.99 18.29
C ARG A 606 -23.19 -5.02 17.80
N THR A 607 -24.36 -4.59 17.35
CA THR A 607 -25.39 -5.48 16.81
C THR A 607 -24.94 -6.08 15.47
N LEU A 608 -24.34 -5.26 14.60
CA LEU A 608 -23.75 -5.76 13.35
C LEU A 608 -22.63 -6.77 13.60
N ALA A 609 -21.74 -6.52 14.56
CA ALA A 609 -20.63 -7.41 14.92
C ALA A 609 -21.06 -8.77 15.48
N GLN A 610 -22.33 -8.94 15.87
CA GLN A 610 -22.88 -10.24 16.27
C GLN A 610 -23.20 -11.13 15.06
N ALA A 611 -23.52 -10.53 13.91
CA ALA A 611 -23.94 -11.23 12.69
C ALA A 611 -22.88 -11.17 11.57
N LEU A 612 -22.00 -10.17 11.58
CA LEU A 612 -21.00 -9.91 10.57
C LEU A 612 -19.57 -10.08 11.12
N PRO A 613 -18.59 -10.51 10.29
CA PRO A 613 -17.18 -10.44 10.61
C PRO A 613 -16.75 -9.00 10.82
N GLU A 614 -15.68 -8.82 11.60
CA GLU A 614 -15.13 -7.52 11.92
C GLU A 614 -14.85 -6.66 10.68
N TYR A 615 -14.26 -7.22 9.62
CA TYR A 615 -13.92 -6.49 8.40
C TYR A 615 -15.13 -5.98 7.60
N MET A 616 -16.35 -6.49 7.87
CA MET A 616 -17.59 -6.03 7.24
C MET A 616 -18.34 -4.99 8.07
N VAL A 617 -18.03 -4.83 9.37
CA VAL A 617 -18.70 -3.85 10.22
C VAL A 617 -18.15 -2.46 9.86
N PRO A 618 -18.99 -1.49 9.42
CA PRO A 618 -18.49 -0.20 9.00
C PRO A 618 -17.77 0.52 10.13
N PRO A 619 -16.51 0.94 9.94
CA PRO A 619 -15.76 1.73 10.92
C PRO A 619 -16.43 3.07 11.25
N ARG A 620 -17.31 3.57 10.37
CA ARG A 620 -18.06 4.82 10.54
C ARG A 620 -19.54 4.59 10.30
N LEU A 621 -20.38 4.96 11.27
CA LEU A 621 -21.84 4.88 11.20
C LEU A 621 -22.47 6.24 11.52
N TYR A 622 -23.42 6.67 10.68
CA TYR A 622 -24.12 7.95 10.81
C TYR A 622 -25.62 7.73 10.93
N HIS A 623 -26.20 8.17 12.05
CA HIS A 623 -27.65 8.32 12.15
C HIS A 623 -28.08 9.61 11.44
N THR A 624 -28.96 9.51 10.46
CA THR A 624 -29.51 10.67 9.74
C THR A 624 -31.03 10.69 9.85
N ALA A 625 -31.62 11.89 9.76
CA ALA A 625 -33.07 12.03 9.77
C ALA A 625 -33.71 11.35 8.54
N GLU A 626 -33.07 11.51 7.37
CA GLU A 626 -33.45 10.92 6.10
C GLU A 626 -32.21 10.60 5.26
N LEU A 627 -32.32 9.66 4.32
CA LEU A 627 -31.29 9.40 3.32
C LEU A 627 -31.59 10.22 2.05
N PRO A 628 -30.58 10.84 1.43
CA PRO A 628 -30.77 11.58 0.19
C PRO A 628 -31.23 10.62 -0.91
N LEU A 629 -32.17 11.07 -1.75
CA LEU A 629 -32.69 10.31 -2.87
C LEU A 629 -32.27 10.98 -4.19
N SER A 630 -31.91 10.16 -5.18
CA SER A 630 -31.65 10.57 -6.56
C SER A 630 -32.94 10.98 -7.26
N GLY A 631 -32.82 11.61 -8.44
CA GLY A 631 -33.98 12.00 -9.28
C GLY A 631 -34.92 10.86 -9.67
N ASN A 632 -34.49 9.60 -9.50
CA ASN A 632 -35.28 8.39 -9.76
C ASN A 632 -35.85 7.75 -8.47
N GLY A 633 -35.77 8.43 -7.32
CA GLY A 633 -36.33 7.96 -6.05
C GLY A 633 -35.53 6.87 -5.33
N LYS A 634 -34.34 6.50 -5.82
CA LYS A 634 -33.40 5.59 -5.12
C LYS A 634 -32.46 6.37 -4.22
N ILE A 635 -31.95 5.74 -3.15
CA ILE A 635 -30.91 6.34 -2.29
C ILE A 635 -29.73 6.82 -3.12
N ASP A 636 -29.36 8.09 -2.96
CA ASP A 636 -28.27 8.75 -3.66
C ASP A 636 -26.94 8.44 -2.98
N LYS A 637 -26.37 7.28 -3.31
CA LYS A 637 -25.07 6.83 -2.82
C LYS A 637 -23.92 7.75 -3.25
N ILE A 638 -24.05 8.51 -4.35
CA ILE A 638 -23.03 9.47 -4.79
C ILE A 638 -22.98 10.63 -3.79
N SER A 639 -24.14 11.21 -3.48
CA SER A 639 -24.24 12.27 -2.46
C SER A 639 -23.79 11.77 -1.08
N LEU A 640 -24.13 10.55 -0.69
CA LEU A 640 -23.64 9.95 0.56
C LEU A 640 -22.12 9.76 0.57
N THR A 641 -21.53 9.33 -0.56
CA THR A 641 -20.07 9.19 -0.70
C THR A 641 -19.39 10.56 -0.60
N ASP A 642 -19.92 11.58 -1.27
CA ASP A 642 -19.45 12.96 -1.18
C ASP A 642 -19.54 13.50 0.24
N ILE A 643 -20.64 13.22 0.96
CA ILE A 643 -20.80 13.56 2.37
C ILE A 643 -19.71 12.85 3.18
N ALA A 644 -19.52 11.54 3.00
CA ALA A 644 -18.49 10.77 3.69
C ALA A 644 -17.05 11.27 3.40
N GLN A 645 -16.80 11.77 2.19
CA GLN A 645 -15.52 12.33 1.74
C GLN A 645 -15.26 13.76 2.25
N ARG A 646 -16.28 14.62 2.26
CA ARG A 646 -16.20 15.97 2.83
C ARG A 646 -16.15 15.91 4.35
N ASP A 647 -16.90 14.99 4.92
CA ASP A 647 -16.91 14.63 6.32
C ASP A 647 -15.94 13.48 6.58
N ARG A 648 -14.71 13.54 6.03
CA ARG A 648 -13.60 12.58 6.31
C ARG A 648 -13.42 12.29 7.81
N HIS A 649 -13.94 13.18 8.66
CA HIS A 649 -13.82 13.20 10.10
C HIS A 649 -15.16 13.13 10.85
N GLY A 650 -16.23 12.60 10.28
CA GLY A 650 -17.53 12.32 10.94
C GLY A 650 -18.11 13.27 11.99
N THR A 651 -19.13 14.03 11.58
CA THR A 651 -19.97 14.93 12.39
C THR A 651 -20.93 14.25 13.40
N GLY A 652 -20.65 13.03 13.85
CA GLY A 652 -21.38 12.37 14.93
C GLY A 652 -21.10 13.07 16.27
N HIS A 653 -22.12 13.73 16.83
CA HIS A 653 -22.04 14.49 18.07
C HIS A 653 -21.75 13.58 19.28
N VAL A 654 -20.48 13.44 19.64
CA VAL A 654 -20.08 13.04 21.01
C VAL A 654 -19.12 14.10 21.51
N ARG A 655 -19.52 14.86 22.53
CA ARG A 655 -18.59 15.72 23.26
C ARG A 655 -17.55 14.81 23.91
N ALA A 656 -16.29 14.89 23.47
CA ALA A 656 -15.18 14.23 24.13
C ALA A 656 -15.13 14.66 25.61
N THR A 657 -15.10 13.68 26.51
CA THR A 657 -14.79 13.90 27.93
C THR A 657 -13.32 14.32 28.08
N GLU A 658 -13.01 15.18 29.05
CA GLU A 658 -11.62 15.59 29.30
C GLU A 658 -10.75 14.39 29.71
N PHE A 659 -9.55 14.29 29.12
CA PHE A 659 -8.55 13.29 29.50
C PHE A 659 -8.09 13.53 30.94
N ALA A 660 -8.08 12.49 31.76
CA ALA A 660 -7.74 12.57 33.17
C ALA A 660 -6.23 12.47 33.42
N THR A 661 -5.45 11.91 32.49
CA THR A 661 -3.99 11.75 32.61
C THR A 661 -3.25 12.21 31.35
N GLU A 662 -1.96 12.54 31.50
CA GLU A 662 -1.09 12.87 30.37
C GLU A 662 -0.89 11.68 29.43
N THR A 663 -0.90 10.46 29.97
CA THR A 663 -0.82 9.23 29.17
C THR A 663 -2.08 9.07 28.33
N GLU A 664 -3.27 9.33 28.86
CA GLU A 664 -4.52 9.33 28.07
C GLU A 664 -4.48 10.31 26.91
N ARG A 665 -3.97 11.53 27.13
CA ARG A 665 -3.79 12.51 26.04
C ARG A 665 -2.81 12.01 24.98
N LYS A 666 -1.67 11.45 25.38
CA LYS A 666 -0.68 10.88 24.43
C LYS A 666 -1.24 9.72 23.62
N ILE A 667 -2.00 8.82 24.26
CA ILE A 667 -2.68 7.73 23.53
C ILE A 667 -3.68 8.31 22.53
N ALA A 668 -4.46 9.31 22.92
CA ALA A 668 -5.39 9.97 22.02
C ALA A 668 -4.69 10.67 20.85
N ASP A 669 -3.54 11.33 21.09
CA ASP A 669 -2.72 11.95 20.03
C ASP A 669 -2.21 10.90 19.03
N LEU A 670 -1.74 9.76 19.51
CA LEU A 670 -1.29 8.65 18.66
C LEU A 670 -2.46 8.04 17.89
N TRP A 671 -3.63 7.88 18.51
CA TRP A 671 -4.84 7.44 17.84
C TRP A 671 -5.26 8.41 16.74
N ALA A 672 -5.19 9.72 16.99
CA ALA A 672 -5.48 10.75 16.00
C ALA A 672 -4.58 10.64 14.77
N GLN A 673 -3.28 10.40 14.98
CA GLN A 673 -2.30 10.21 13.90
C GLN A 673 -2.55 8.92 13.11
N VAL A 674 -2.72 7.80 13.82
CA VAL A 674 -2.88 6.47 13.22
C VAL A 674 -4.20 6.35 12.46
N LEU A 675 -5.30 6.86 13.03
CA LEU A 675 -6.62 6.84 12.42
C LEU A 675 -6.85 8.01 11.45
N LYS A 676 -5.93 8.99 11.41
CA LYS A 676 -6.04 10.22 10.62
C LYS A 676 -7.36 10.97 10.91
N ILE A 677 -7.70 11.10 12.20
CA ILE A 677 -8.88 11.84 12.67
C ILE A 677 -8.47 12.97 13.64
N PRO A 678 -9.28 14.04 13.78
CA PRO A 678 -8.98 15.14 14.68
C PRO A 678 -9.05 14.67 16.14
N LEU A 679 -8.09 15.12 16.96
CA LEU A 679 -7.99 14.77 18.38
C LEU A 679 -9.28 15.11 19.15
N GLU A 680 -10.00 16.15 18.74
CA GLU A 680 -11.22 16.65 19.39
C GLU A 680 -12.37 15.64 19.35
N ARG A 681 -12.25 14.58 18.54
CA ARG A 681 -13.21 13.47 18.45
C ARG A 681 -12.87 12.29 19.35
N ILE A 682 -11.68 12.32 19.95
CA ILE A 682 -11.18 11.23 20.79
C ILE A 682 -11.38 11.67 22.24
N GLY A 683 -12.28 10.98 22.93
CA GLY A 683 -12.48 11.09 24.35
C GLY A 683 -11.75 9.99 25.11
N ARG A 684 -11.68 10.15 26.42
CA ARG A 684 -11.13 9.13 27.33
C ARG A 684 -11.77 7.74 27.14
N ASP A 685 -13.08 7.72 26.93
CA ASP A 685 -13.85 6.49 26.79
C ASP A 685 -14.05 6.07 25.32
N SER A 686 -13.41 6.78 24.37
CA SER A 686 -13.48 6.46 22.95
C SER A 686 -12.85 5.10 22.67
N ARG A 687 -13.51 4.31 21.83
CA ARG A 687 -13.04 3.00 21.40
C ARG A 687 -12.37 3.06 20.03
N PHE A 688 -11.28 2.32 19.86
CA PHE A 688 -10.44 2.40 18.65
C PHE A 688 -11.24 2.01 17.39
N THR A 689 -12.03 0.94 17.50
CA THR A 689 -12.89 0.42 16.44
C THR A 689 -14.04 1.36 16.09
N GLU A 690 -14.65 2.02 17.08
CA GLU A 690 -15.73 3.01 16.87
C GLU A 690 -15.25 4.29 16.16
N LEU A 691 -13.94 4.53 16.17
CA LEU A 691 -13.28 5.64 15.48
C LEU A 691 -12.67 5.24 14.13
N GLY A 692 -12.88 3.99 13.71
CA GLY A 692 -12.45 3.44 12.44
C GLY A 692 -11.11 2.73 12.44
N GLY A 693 -10.67 2.26 13.60
CA GLY A 693 -9.55 1.36 13.74
C GLY A 693 -9.81 -0.01 13.08
N THR A 694 -8.88 -0.41 12.23
CA THR A 694 -8.74 -1.73 11.61
C THR A 694 -7.55 -2.49 12.22
N SER A 695 -7.45 -3.79 11.96
CA SER A 695 -6.29 -4.61 12.35
C SER A 695 -4.96 -3.97 11.92
N LEU A 696 -4.86 -3.48 10.68
CA LEU A 696 -3.66 -2.77 10.19
C LEU A 696 -3.33 -1.50 11.00
N SER A 697 -4.34 -0.71 11.35
CA SER A 697 -4.13 0.48 12.18
C SER A 697 -3.74 0.13 13.61
N VAL A 698 -4.15 -1.03 14.15
CA VAL A 698 -3.66 -1.53 15.44
C VAL A 698 -2.17 -1.87 15.37
N ILE A 699 -1.71 -2.47 14.26
CA ILE A 699 -0.27 -2.70 14.03
C ILE A 699 0.49 -1.37 14.06
N ARG A 700 0.02 -0.38 13.28
CA ARG A 700 0.62 0.96 13.24
C ARG A 700 0.62 1.64 14.62
N LEU A 701 -0.44 1.46 15.40
CA LEU A 701 -0.53 1.98 16.76
C LEU A 701 0.47 1.31 17.72
N SER A 702 0.67 -0.01 17.61
CA SER A 702 1.69 -0.72 18.40
C SER A 702 3.09 -0.19 18.09
N ILE A 703 3.39 0.04 16.80
CA ILE A 703 4.65 0.65 16.35
C ILE A 703 4.81 2.06 16.91
N ALA A 704 3.78 2.90 16.79
CA ALA A 704 3.80 4.28 17.30
C ALA A 704 3.92 4.37 18.84
N LEU A 705 3.58 3.28 19.55
CA LEU A 705 3.78 3.11 20.99
C LEU A 705 5.13 2.51 21.37
N ASP A 706 6.07 2.38 20.42
CA ASP A 706 7.38 1.77 20.63
C ASP A 706 7.24 0.34 21.21
N ARG A 707 6.23 -0.39 20.73
CA ARG A 707 5.92 -1.79 21.12
C ARG A 707 5.73 -2.01 22.63
N ARG A 708 5.47 -0.95 23.40
CA ARG A 708 5.14 -1.07 24.83
C ARG A 708 3.93 -1.98 25.06
N LEU A 709 3.01 -2.00 24.10
CA LEU A 709 1.83 -2.85 24.06
C LEU A 709 1.85 -3.74 22.82
N THR A 710 1.55 -5.02 23.00
CA THR A 710 1.33 -5.99 21.94
C THR A 710 -0.01 -5.73 21.24
N VAL A 711 -0.17 -6.22 20.00
CA VAL A 711 -1.43 -6.10 19.25
C VAL A 711 -2.59 -6.77 19.99
N GLY A 712 -2.38 -7.94 20.61
CA GLY A 712 -3.40 -8.61 21.43
C GLY A 712 -3.82 -7.77 22.65
N GLU A 713 -2.88 -7.08 23.29
CA GLU A 713 -3.18 -6.15 24.39
C GLU A 713 -3.97 -4.93 23.91
N LEU A 714 -3.68 -4.40 22.71
CA LEU A 714 -4.42 -3.28 22.11
C LEU A 714 -5.84 -3.69 21.71
N TRP A 715 -6.04 -4.94 21.28
CA TRP A 715 -7.37 -5.48 20.97
C TRP A 715 -8.23 -5.78 22.20
N GLY A 716 -7.62 -6.30 23.26
CA GLY A 716 -8.32 -6.62 24.52
C GLY A 716 -8.72 -5.39 25.34
N THR A 717 -8.27 -4.19 24.96
CA THR A 717 -8.31 -2.98 25.79
C THR A 717 -9.12 -1.88 25.08
N PRO A 718 -10.41 -1.72 25.40
CA PRO A 718 -11.35 -1.10 24.47
C PRO A 718 -11.28 0.42 24.39
N THR A 719 -10.73 1.14 25.36
CA THR A 719 -10.75 2.62 25.38
C THR A 719 -9.37 3.27 25.51
N VAL A 720 -9.28 4.57 25.19
CA VAL A 720 -8.08 5.40 25.45
C VAL A 720 -7.64 5.31 26.92
N ALA A 721 -8.59 5.35 27.86
CA ALA A 721 -8.32 5.22 29.29
C ALA A 721 -7.68 3.87 29.64
N ASP A 722 -8.23 2.80 29.08
CA ASP A 722 -7.77 1.44 29.36
C ASP A 722 -6.35 1.21 28.81
N ILE A 723 -6.06 1.72 27.60
CA ILE A 723 -4.74 1.63 26.99
C ILE A 723 -3.72 2.47 27.77
N ALA A 724 -4.09 3.70 28.14
CA ALA A 724 -3.21 4.55 28.94
C ALA A 724 -2.86 3.91 30.28
N ALA A 725 -3.85 3.32 30.98
CA ALA A 725 -3.63 2.60 32.22
C ALA A 725 -2.73 1.36 32.03
N LEU A 726 -2.76 0.71 30.88
CA LEU A 726 -1.87 -0.42 30.57
C LEU A 726 -0.43 0.05 30.28
N VAL A 727 -0.25 1.15 29.54
CA VAL A 727 1.06 1.78 29.32
C VAL A 727 1.69 2.22 30.64
N ASP A 728 0.92 2.90 31.50
CA ASP A 728 1.41 3.38 32.80
C ASP A 728 1.83 2.22 33.71
N ARG A 729 1.06 1.12 33.73
CA ARG A 729 1.41 -0.08 34.50
C ARG A 729 2.72 -0.73 34.04
N LYS A 730 2.95 -0.81 32.72
CA LYS A 730 4.21 -1.36 32.18
C LYS A 730 5.39 -0.42 32.36
N ALA A 731 5.19 0.89 32.24
CA ALA A 731 6.21 1.89 32.50
C ALA A 731 6.67 1.87 33.98
N ALA A 732 5.74 1.67 34.92
CA ALA A 732 6.06 1.51 36.35
C ALA A 732 6.79 0.19 36.69
N ALA A 733 6.81 -0.78 35.77
CA ALA A 733 7.46 -2.08 35.94
C ALA A 733 8.83 -2.19 35.24
N ALA A 734 9.27 -1.17 34.49
CA ALA A 734 10.54 -1.17 33.78
C ALA A 734 11.71 -0.74 34.69
N PRO A 735 12.88 -1.40 34.65
CA PRO A 735 14.08 -0.92 35.34
C PRO A 735 14.59 0.39 34.73
N ASP A 736 15.07 1.28 35.60
CA ASP A 736 15.59 2.61 35.26
C ASP A 736 16.87 2.51 34.42
N THR A 737 16.88 3.10 33.22
CA THR A 737 18.09 3.29 32.40
C THR A 737 18.31 4.79 32.18
N GLU A 738 19.43 5.28 32.72
CA GLU A 738 19.84 6.68 32.78
C GLU A 738 20.15 7.35 31.42
N SER A 739 19.87 8.67 31.42
CA SER A 739 20.45 9.78 30.64
C SER A 739 20.25 9.84 29.12
N ARG A 740 19.27 10.66 28.69
CA ARG A 740 19.34 11.46 27.45
C ARG A 740 19.55 12.93 27.85
N PRO A 741 20.49 13.67 27.25
CA PRO A 741 20.74 15.07 27.61
C PRO A 741 19.68 16.00 27.00
N VAL A 742 18.82 16.60 27.82
CA VAL A 742 17.86 17.66 27.42
C VAL A 742 18.57 19.02 27.53
N PRO A 743 18.32 20.02 26.65
CA PRO A 743 18.87 21.37 26.83
C PRO A 743 18.55 21.91 28.22
N ARG A 744 19.56 22.46 28.89
CA ARG A 744 19.40 22.92 30.28
C ARG A 744 18.42 24.10 30.31
N VAL A 745 17.25 23.90 30.94
CA VAL A 745 16.24 24.95 31.08
C VAL A 745 16.59 25.85 32.27
N LEU A 746 16.76 27.15 32.03
CA LEU A 746 16.87 28.16 33.08
C LEU A 746 15.55 28.94 33.16
N ALA A 747 14.79 28.68 34.22
CA ALA A 747 13.56 29.41 34.51
C ALA A 747 13.88 30.70 35.28
N ALA A 748 13.37 31.84 34.80
CA ALA A 748 13.49 33.13 35.46
C ALA A 748 12.13 33.60 36.01
N GLN A 749 12.15 34.30 37.14
CA GLN A 749 11.05 35.15 37.61
C GLN A 749 11.49 36.61 37.46
N PRO A 750 10.88 37.39 36.55
CA PRO A 750 11.44 38.70 36.20
C PRO A 750 10.96 39.78 37.18
N ASP A 751 11.86 40.23 38.04
CA ASP A 751 11.71 41.50 38.78
C ASP A 751 12.24 42.71 37.97
N LYS A 752 12.89 42.45 36.82
CA LYS A 752 13.57 43.41 35.94
C LYS A 752 13.32 43.08 34.46
N GLY A 753 13.59 44.04 33.56
CA GLY A 753 13.46 43.83 32.10
C GLY A 753 14.51 42.85 31.52
N PRO A 754 14.26 42.30 30.31
CA PRO A 754 15.04 41.19 29.71
C PRO A 754 16.54 41.48 29.59
N ALA A 755 16.92 42.70 29.17
CA ALA A 755 18.32 43.10 29.03
C ALA A 755 19.08 43.16 30.37
N ALA A 756 18.44 43.70 31.40
CA ALA A 756 19.04 43.80 32.73
C ALA A 756 19.21 42.42 33.37
N TRP A 757 18.22 41.52 33.17
CA TRP A 757 18.32 40.14 33.60
C TRP A 757 19.48 39.42 32.92
N ALA A 758 19.61 39.56 31.59
CA ALA A 758 20.69 38.95 30.81
C ALA A 758 22.08 39.44 31.25
N ALA A 759 22.23 40.74 31.54
CA ALA A 759 23.49 41.30 32.04
C ALA A 759 23.88 40.76 33.42
N GLU A 760 22.92 40.60 34.33
CA GLU A 760 23.15 40.06 35.68
C GLU A 760 23.49 38.55 35.66
N HIS A 761 22.87 37.80 34.75
CA HIS A 761 23.05 36.34 34.63
C HIS A 761 24.06 35.93 33.55
N ARG A 762 24.77 36.89 32.94
CA ARG A 762 25.70 36.69 31.82
C ARG A 762 26.65 35.52 32.06
N THR A 763 27.35 35.52 33.20
CA THR A 763 28.33 34.48 33.53
C THR A 763 27.67 33.11 33.65
N ALA A 764 26.52 33.02 34.31
CA ALA A 764 25.81 31.75 34.49
C ALA A 764 25.29 31.17 33.17
N VAL A 765 24.71 32.01 32.30
CA VAL A 765 24.23 31.59 30.98
C VAL A 765 25.40 31.19 30.08
N ARG A 766 26.49 31.98 30.02
CA ARG A 766 27.69 31.64 29.24
C ARG A 766 28.33 30.33 29.70
N THR A 767 28.43 30.10 31.02
CA THR A 767 28.93 28.83 31.56
C THR A 767 28.00 27.67 31.19
N ALA A 768 26.68 27.84 31.32
CA ALA A 768 25.73 26.80 30.97
C ALA A 768 25.77 26.44 29.47
N VAL A 769 25.93 27.44 28.59
CA VAL A 769 26.13 27.20 27.15
C VAL A 769 27.45 26.47 26.90
N ALA A 770 28.55 26.86 27.55
CA ALA A 770 29.82 26.16 27.41
C ALA A 770 29.76 24.69 27.89
N GLU A 771 29.02 24.41 28.96
CA GLU A 771 28.83 23.06 29.51
C GLU A 771 27.92 22.18 28.63
N SER A 772 26.80 22.73 28.16
CA SER A 772 25.71 21.95 27.55
C SER A 772 25.48 22.17 26.05
N GLY A 773 26.20 23.12 25.44
CA GLY A 773 26.06 23.49 24.03
C GLY A 773 24.81 24.32 23.71
N ALA A 774 23.70 24.12 24.40
CA ALA A 774 22.47 24.91 24.22
C ALA A 774 21.71 25.11 25.53
N VAL A 775 21.18 26.33 25.73
CA VAL A 775 20.43 26.72 26.93
C VAL A 775 19.13 27.40 26.55
N LEU A 776 18.02 26.91 27.10
CA LEU A 776 16.71 27.52 26.95
C LEU A 776 16.38 28.42 28.15
N LEU A 777 16.22 29.71 27.89
CA LEU A 777 15.84 30.73 28.86
C LEU A 777 14.32 30.91 28.80
N ARG A 778 13.62 30.57 29.89
CA ARG A 778 12.16 30.71 29.99
C ARG A 778 11.78 31.81 30.96
N GLY A 779 10.81 32.65 30.59
CA GLY A 779 10.21 33.65 31.48
C GLY A 779 11.00 34.95 31.65
N ILE A 780 11.95 35.25 30.75
CA ILE A 780 12.79 36.47 30.84
C ILE A 780 12.12 37.75 30.27
N GLY A 781 10.90 37.64 29.73
CA GLY A 781 10.07 38.80 29.38
C GLY A 781 10.35 39.44 28.01
N VAL A 782 10.93 38.71 27.06
CA VAL A 782 11.14 39.15 25.66
C VAL A 782 9.80 39.25 24.93
N ARG A 783 9.56 40.34 24.20
CA ARG A 783 8.31 40.58 23.44
C ARG A 783 8.52 41.11 22.03
N THR A 784 9.69 41.68 21.74
CA THR A 784 10.02 42.29 20.46
C THR A 784 11.39 41.83 19.97
N ALA A 785 11.67 42.00 18.68
CA ALA A 785 12.99 41.72 18.11
C ALA A 785 14.11 42.54 18.80
N ALA A 786 13.81 43.78 19.21
CA ALA A 786 14.73 44.64 19.95
C ALA A 786 15.05 44.07 21.36
N ASP A 787 14.09 43.40 22.01
CA ASP A 787 14.35 42.72 23.28
C ASP A 787 15.32 41.54 23.10
N VAL A 788 15.19 40.77 22.02
CA VAL A 788 16.12 39.66 21.69
C VAL A 788 17.54 40.20 21.48
N ALA A 789 17.67 41.30 20.73
CA ALA A 789 18.96 41.97 20.53
C ALA A 789 19.56 42.47 21.85
N ALA A 790 18.74 43.08 22.72
CA ALA A 790 19.18 43.57 24.01
C ALA A 790 19.54 42.43 24.99
N VAL A 791 18.91 41.26 24.89
CA VAL A 791 19.33 40.04 25.61
C VAL A 791 20.70 39.57 25.11
N ALA A 792 20.93 39.52 23.80
CA ALA A 792 22.23 39.14 23.23
C ALA A 792 23.35 40.10 23.70
N GLU A 793 23.11 41.42 23.64
CA GLU A 793 24.03 42.43 24.16
C GLU A 793 24.25 42.27 25.69
N GLY A 794 23.17 42.03 26.43
CA GLY A 794 23.21 41.72 27.87
C GLY A 794 24.09 40.51 28.18
N LEU A 795 24.06 39.46 27.36
CA LEU A 795 24.94 38.28 27.46
C LEU A 795 26.37 38.53 26.94
N GLY A 796 26.66 39.74 26.45
CA GLY A 796 27.95 40.11 25.88
C GLY A 796 28.24 39.39 24.57
N ILE A 797 27.22 39.15 23.75
CA ILE A 797 27.32 38.55 22.42
C ILE A 797 27.38 39.68 21.39
N THR A 798 28.40 39.68 20.53
CA THR A 798 28.56 40.72 19.49
C THR A 798 27.89 40.26 18.20
N ALA A 799 26.90 41.00 17.71
CA ALA A 799 26.19 40.63 16.50
C ALA A 799 27.11 40.67 15.27
N MET A 800 27.03 39.62 14.45
CA MET A 800 27.74 39.44 13.19
C MET A 800 26.79 39.78 12.03
N THR A 801 27.29 40.53 11.05
CA THR A 801 26.58 40.75 9.78
C THR A 801 27.10 39.82 8.70
N GLU A 802 26.20 39.17 7.99
CA GLU A 802 26.50 38.38 6.80
C GLU A 802 26.19 39.17 5.53
N ARG A 803 27.03 39.00 4.49
CA ARG A 803 26.83 39.62 3.18
C ARG A 803 26.16 38.69 2.16
N GLU A 804 26.48 37.39 2.17
CA GLU A 804 25.91 36.39 1.26
C GLU A 804 24.81 35.60 1.98
N GLY A 805 23.53 35.82 1.66
CA GLY A 805 22.42 35.08 2.27
C GLY A 805 22.20 33.70 1.65
N PHE A 806 21.91 32.69 2.49
CA PHE A 806 21.43 31.38 2.03
C PHE A 806 19.98 31.40 1.53
N ALA A 807 19.10 32.02 2.32
CA ALA A 807 17.67 32.16 2.04
C ALA A 807 17.28 33.65 2.17
N PRO A 808 16.18 34.11 1.55
CA PRO A 808 15.71 35.48 1.76
C PRO A 808 15.46 35.70 3.25
N ARG A 809 16.05 36.76 3.82
CA ARG A 809 15.93 37.10 5.25
C ARG A 809 15.27 38.45 5.42
N THR A 810 14.31 38.53 6.34
CA THR A 810 13.80 39.82 6.79
C THR A 810 14.72 40.36 7.89
N ALA A 811 15.56 41.34 7.55
CA ALA A 811 16.44 42.01 8.51
C ALA A 811 15.64 43.02 9.36
N HIS A 812 15.74 42.90 10.69
CA HIS A 812 15.19 43.88 11.64
C HIS A 812 16.21 44.97 11.98
N ALA A 813 17.49 44.57 12.05
CA ALA A 813 18.66 45.44 12.23
C ALA A 813 19.93 44.69 11.77
N PRO A 814 21.10 45.34 11.60
CA PRO A 814 22.34 44.63 11.28
C PRO A 814 22.64 43.52 12.32
N GLY A 815 22.72 42.26 11.87
CA GLY A 815 22.96 41.11 12.75
C GLY A 815 21.71 40.51 13.43
N LEU A 816 20.52 41.05 13.15
CA LEU A 816 19.23 40.61 13.71
C LEU A 816 18.24 40.33 12.58
N TYR A 817 17.85 39.08 12.44
CA TYR A 817 17.06 38.60 11.30
C TYR A 817 15.86 37.79 11.76
N SER A 818 14.81 37.73 10.95
CA SER A 818 13.79 36.69 11.12
C SER A 818 14.40 35.33 10.73
N SER A 819 13.97 34.25 11.37
CA SER A 819 14.36 32.90 10.96
C SER A 819 14.00 32.65 9.49
N SER A 820 14.75 31.78 8.81
CA SER A 820 14.59 31.47 7.38
C SER A 820 13.12 31.23 6.97
N HIS A 821 12.73 31.82 5.84
CA HIS A 821 11.46 31.54 5.16
C HIS A 821 11.50 30.10 4.61
N TRP A 822 10.95 29.17 5.38
CA TRP A 822 10.80 27.76 5.03
C TRP A 822 9.35 27.35 5.29
N PRO A 823 8.69 26.53 4.44
CA PRO A 823 7.29 26.15 4.58
C PRO A 823 6.99 25.65 5.99
N SER A 824 5.95 26.18 6.62
CA SER A 824 5.67 25.87 8.03
C SER A 824 5.36 24.41 8.26
N ASP A 825 4.83 23.71 7.27
CA ASP A 825 4.45 22.30 7.26
C ASP A 825 5.59 21.33 6.90
N GLU A 826 6.78 21.83 6.56
CA GLU A 826 7.93 21.00 6.22
C GLU A 826 9.04 21.06 7.29
N PRO A 827 9.71 19.93 7.58
CA PRO A 827 10.88 19.93 8.43
C PRO A 827 12.04 20.63 7.72
N MET A 828 12.82 21.39 8.49
CA MET A 828 14.13 21.87 8.06
C MET A 828 15.17 20.98 8.73
N CYS A 829 15.97 20.25 7.95
CA CYS A 829 16.96 19.31 8.47
C CYS A 829 18.07 19.97 9.31
N MET A 830 18.84 19.14 10.02
CA MET A 830 19.92 19.60 10.90
C MET A 830 21.02 20.31 10.11
N HIS A 831 21.35 21.53 10.52
CA HIS A 831 22.42 22.31 9.89
C HIS A 831 23.09 23.25 10.91
N HIS A 832 24.23 23.79 10.50
CA HIS A 832 24.90 24.87 11.21
C HIS A 832 24.72 26.17 10.44
N GLU A 833 24.32 27.23 11.14
CA GLU A 833 24.04 28.52 10.52
C GLU A 833 25.32 29.05 9.86
N LEU A 834 25.21 29.40 8.58
CA LEU A 834 26.30 29.91 7.74
C LEU A 834 27.50 28.98 7.57
N SER A 835 27.34 27.66 7.70
CA SER A 835 28.48 26.75 7.58
C SER A 835 29.19 26.76 6.21
N TYR A 836 28.57 27.35 5.19
CA TYR A 836 29.20 27.69 3.89
C TYR A 836 30.11 28.93 3.94
N ALA A 837 29.90 29.86 4.86
CA ALA A 837 30.69 31.07 4.95
C ALA A 837 32.09 30.82 5.55
N ALA A 838 33.04 31.66 5.15
CA ALA A 838 34.40 31.67 5.73
C ALA A 838 34.42 32.13 7.20
N THR A 839 33.39 32.86 7.61
CA THR A 839 33.15 33.33 8.97
C THR A 839 31.73 32.94 9.35
N VAL A 840 31.59 32.19 10.44
CA VAL A 840 30.31 31.66 10.94
C VAL A 840 29.97 32.32 12.28
N PRO A 841 28.69 32.38 12.69
CA PRO A 841 28.37 32.79 14.05
C PRO A 841 28.84 31.71 15.02
N GLY A 842 29.58 32.09 16.05
CA GLY A 842 29.95 31.18 17.13
C GLY A 842 28.77 30.90 18.06
N ILE A 843 27.91 31.90 18.29
CA ILE A 843 26.71 31.78 19.11
C ILE A 843 25.49 32.21 18.28
N LEU A 844 24.39 31.46 18.39
CA LEU A 844 23.08 31.83 17.89
C LEU A 844 22.15 32.12 19.07
N VAL A 845 21.35 33.19 18.95
CA VAL A 845 20.30 33.51 19.90
C VAL A 845 18.97 33.53 19.16
N PHE A 846 18.13 32.52 19.41
CA PHE A 846 16.79 32.42 18.86
C PHE A 846 15.78 32.95 19.88
N GLY A 847 14.99 33.95 19.53
CA GLY A 847 13.92 34.50 20.36
C GLY A 847 12.55 34.23 19.77
N CYS A 848 11.65 33.63 20.56
CA CYS A 848 10.28 33.35 20.15
C CYS A 848 9.33 34.51 20.49
N LEU A 849 8.99 35.33 19.49
CA LEU A 849 8.05 36.44 19.66
C LEU A 849 6.59 35.97 19.61
N THR A 850 6.32 35.00 18.74
CA THR A 850 5.03 34.31 18.61
C THR A 850 5.29 32.82 18.52
N ALA A 851 4.71 32.05 19.45
CA ALA A 851 4.80 30.60 19.45
C ALA A 851 3.70 30.03 18.52
N PRO A 852 4.00 28.94 17.78
CA PRO A 852 3.01 28.28 16.93
C PRO A 852 1.87 27.66 17.76
N ASP A 853 0.74 27.40 17.10
CA ASP A 853 -0.42 26.77 17.74
C ASP A 853 -0.15 25.28 18.03
N ARG A 854 0.53 24.60 17.10
CA ARG A 854 1.03 23.20 17.23
C ARG A 854 2.38 23.05 16.52
N GLY A 855 3.24 22.16 17.02
CA GLY A 855 4.55 21.85 16.41
C GLY A 855 5.62 22.96 16.57
N GLY A 856 6.60 22.98 15.66
CA GLY A 856 7.49 24.14 15.43
C GLY A 856 8.68 24.31 16.34
N ARG A 857 9.12 23.22 16.99
CA ARG A 857 10.33 23.18 17.82
C ARG A 857 11.55 23.60 17.01
N THR A 858 12.53 24.18 17.69
CA THR A 858 13.90 24.25 17.18
C THR A 858 14.69 23.18 17.90
N ASN A 859 15.01 22.10 17.18
CA ASN A 859 15.78 21.02 17.75
C ASN A 859 17.27 21.31 17.58
N VAL A 860 18.06 20.72 18.47
CA VAL A 860 19.52 20.80 18.49
C VAL A 860 20.11 19.40 18.67
N ALA A 861 21.31 19.15 18.13
CA ALA A 861 22.06 17.91 18.37
C ALA A 861 23.53 18.26 18.58
N ASP A 862 24.17 17.56 19.52
CA ASP A 862 25.59 17.75 19.81
C ASP A 862 26.45 17.13 18.70
N SER A 863 27.10 17.99 17.93
CA SER A 863 27.93 17.61 16.78
C SER A 863 29.15 16.78 17.18
N GLN A 864 29.54 16.78 18.46
CA GLN A 864 30.61 15.91 18.98
C GLN A 864 30.11 14.48 19.12
N GLN A 865 28.89 14.29 19.65
CA GLN A 865 28.26 12.98 19.75
C GLN A 865 27.94 12.40 18.37
N VAL A 866 27.50 13.26 17.45
CA VAL A 866 27.29 12.89 16.05
C VAL A 866 28.60 12.40 15.43
N LEU A 867 29.70 13.14 15.60
CA LEU A 867 31.02 12.71 15.09
C LEU A 867 31.47 11.36 15.67
N GLU A 868 31.30 11.17 16.97
CA GLU A 868 31.66 9.92 17.66
C GLU A 868 30.83 8.72 17.19
N ALA A 869 29.59 8.95 16.79
CA ALA A 869 28.67 7.90 16.36
C ALA A 869 28.70 7.60 14.86
N LEU A 870 29.27 8.49 14.04
CA LEU A 870 29.41 8.25 12.61
C LEU A 870 30.46 7.18 12.31
N PRO A 871 30.24 6.32 11.30
CA PRO A 871 31.22 5.31 10.90
C PRO A 871 32.58 5.94 10.52
N PRO A 872 33.72 5.45 11.05
CA PRO A 872 35.03 6.05 10.78
C PRO A 872 35.42 6.11 9.29
N ASP A 873 34.98 5.12 8.52
CA ASP A 873 35.12 5.01 7.07
C ASP A 873 34.28 6.04 6.32
N LEU A 874 33.08 6.37 6.82
CA LEU A 874 32.29 7.50 6.30
C LEU A 874 32.97 8.83 6.62
N VAL A 875 33.51 8.99 7.83
CA VAL A 875 34.10 10.24 8.31
C VAL A 875 35.44 10.56 7.63
N ALA A 876 36.26 9.55 7.33
CA ALA A 876 37.63 9.73 6.85
C ALA A 876 37.78 10.58 5.55
N PRO A 877 36.97 10.39 4.49
CA PRO A 877 37.01 11.26 3.31
C PRO A 877 36.70 12.72 3.64
N PHE A 878 35.74 12.96 4.52
CA PHE A 878 35.32 14.31 4.92
C PHE A 878 36.31 14.98 5.88
N GLU A 879 36.98 14.23 6.75
CA GLU A 879 38.11 14.74 7.54
C GLU A 879 39.29 15.10 6.65
N ARG A 880 39.58 14.28 5.64
CA ARG A 880 40.73 14.45 4.76
C ARG A 880 40.55 15.56 3.73
N HIS A 881 39.35 15.67 3.16
CA HIS A 881 39.08 16.55 2.02
C HIS A 881 38.10 17.68 2.35
N GLY A 882 37.36 17.60 3.44
CA GLY A 882 36.24 18.49 3.72
C GLY A 882 35.03 18.15 2.85
N TRP A 883 34.10 19.10 2.74
CA TRP A 883 33.01 19.06 1.76
C TRP A 883 33.17 20.19 0.74
N LEU A 884 32.57 19.98 -0.43
CA LEU A 884 32.52 20.93 -1.54
C LEU A 884 31.05 21.26 -1.82
N LEU A 885 30.64 22.49 -1.53
CA LEU A 885 29.32 22.99 -1.91
C LEU A 885 29.42 23.67 -3.27
N THR A 886 28.57 23.25 -4.18
CA THR A 886 28.28 23.95 -5.43
C THR A 886 26.92 24.61 -5.30
N ARG A 887 26.82 25.91 -5.56
CA ARG A 887 25.57 26.67 -5.50
C ARG A 887 25.30 27.38 -6.81
N MET A 888 24.06 27.29 -7.26
CA MET A 888 23.55 27.93 -8.47
C MET A 888 22.62 29.08 -8.09
N TYR A 889 22.92 30.30 -8.56
CA TYR A 889 22.09 31.47 -8.31
C TYR A 889 21.29 31.81 -9.58
N HIS A 890 20.02 31.41 -9.59
CA HIS A 890 19.06 31.61 -10.68
C HIS A 890 17.60 31.54 -10.19
N GLU A 891 16.65 31.64 -11.13
CA GLU A 891 15.20 31.80 -10.88
C GLU A 891 14.51 30.69 -10.06
N VAL A 892 14.96 29.44 -10.17
CA VAL A 892 14.39 28.31 -9.39
C VAL A 892 14.76 28.39 -7.90
N GLY A 893 15.84 29.09 -7.56
CA GLY A 893 16.35 29.22 -6.19
C GLY A 893 16.37 30.68 -5.75
N MET A 894 17.56 31.27 -5.75
CA MET A 894 17.78 32.68 -5.41
C MET A 894 18.67 33.32 -6.45
N ALA A 895 18.27 34.50 -6.95
CA ALA A 895 19.11 35.27 -7.86
C ALA A 895 20.31 35.88 -7.11
N TRP A 896 21.46 35.98 -7.77
CA TRP A 896 22.67 36.48 -7.13
C TRP A 896 22.54 37.92 -6.56
N PRO A 897 21.78 38.87 -7.15
CA PRO A 897 21.67 40.21 -6.56
C PRO A 897 20.94 40.19 -5.20
N GLU A 898 19.95 39.31 -5.06
CA GLU A 898 19.23 39.09 -3.81
C GLU A 898 20.12 38.40 -2.77
N ALA A 899 20.96 37.46 -3.22
CA ALA A 899 21.89 36.74 -2.35
C ALA A 899 22.99 37.64 -1.77
N PHE A 900 23.57 38.52 -2.59
CA PHE A 900 24.70 39.37 -2.19
C PHE A 900 24.29 40.78 -1.76
N GLY A 901 23.01 41.14 -1.93
CA GLY A 901 22.47 42.47 -1.60
C GLY A 901 23.05 43.60 -2.46
N THR A 902 23.52 43.29 -3.66
CA THR A 902 24.14 44.22 -4.62
C THR A 902 23.90 43.74 -6.05
N ASP A 903 23.69 44.64 -6.99
CA ASP A 903 23.60 44.37 -8.43
C ASP A 903 24.92 44.66 -9.17
N ASP A 904 26.01 44.92 -8.44
CA ASP A 904 27.35 45.11 -9.00
C ASP A 904 28.17 43.80 -8.98
N ARG A 905 28.39 43.23 -10.16
CA ARG A 905 29.22 42.01 -10.33
C ARG A 905 30.65 42.20 -9.80
N ALA A 906 31.24 43.38 -9.93
CA ALA A 906 32.60 43.62 -9.46
C ALA A 906 32.69 43.55 -7.92
N GLU A 907 31.62 43.93 -7.23
CA GLU A 907 31.52 43.76 -5.77
C GLU A 907 31.40 42.29 -5.38
N VAL A 908 30.66 41.49 -6.15
CA VAL A 908 30.52 40.04 -5.95
C VAL A 908 31.84 39.32 -6.22
N ASP A 909 32.53 39.67 -7.32
CA ASP A 909 33.84 39.12 -7.66
C ASP A 909 34.87 39.45 -6.57
N ALA A 910 34.87 40.70 -6.07
CA ALA A 910 35.75 41.13 -4.98
C ALA A 910 35.44 40.41 -3.67
N TYR A 911 34.15 40.18 -3.36
CA TYR A 911 33.73 39.39 -2.21
C TYR A 911 34.19 37.94 -2.34
N CYS A 912 33.93 37.29 -3.48
CA CYS A 912 34.34 35.91 -3.73
C CYS A 912 35.86 35.77 -3.64
N ALA A 913 36.63 36.70 -4.20
CA ALA A 913 38.08 36.72 -4.07
C ALA A 913 38.55 36.88 -2.61
N ALA A 914 37.93 37.77 -1.84
CA ALA A 914 38.26 37.98 -0.43
C ALA A 914 37.88 36.79 0.46
N ALA A 915 36.77 36.12 0.15
CA ALA A 915 36.26 34.95 0.85
C ALA A 915 36.89 33.62 0.37
N GLY A 916 37.65 33.64 -0.73
CA GLY A 916 38.23 32.44 -1.33
C GLY A 916 37.18 31.50 -1.92
N ILE A 917 36.17 32.06 -2.58
CA ILE A 917 35.08 31.35 -3.26
C ILE A 917 35.42 31.28 -4.75
N ASP A 918 35.52 30.06 -5.27
CA ASP A 918 35.64 29.85 -6.71
C ASP A 918 34.27 30.15 -7.34
N HIS A 919 34.23 30.96 -8.38
CA HIS A 919 32.98 31.40 -8.99
C HIS A 919 33.09 31.48 -10.51
N GLU A 920 31.96 31.26 -11.17
CA GLU A 920 31.83 31.30 -12.62
C GLU A 920 30.51 31.98 -13.00
N TRP A 921 30.59 32.96 -13.90
CA TRP A 921 29.42 33.59 -14.51
C TRP A 921 28.94 32.77 -15.71
N LEU A 922 27.67 32.34 -15.68
CA LEU A 922 27.04 31.51 -16.70
C LEU A 922 26.12 32.34 -17.62
N PRO A 923 25.67 31.79 -18.78
CA PRO A 923 24.70 32.47 -19.63
C PRO A 923 23.41 32.85 -18.89
N GLY A 924 22.78 33.96 -19.29
CA GLY A 924 21.50 34.40 -18.69
C GLY A 924 21.63 35.10 -17.33
N ASP A 925 22.78 35.72 -17.03
CA ASP A 925 23.04 36.45 -15.77
C ASP A 925 22.97 35.56 -14.51
N GLN A 926 23.38 34.30 -14.67
CA GLN A 926 23.46 33.32 -13.61
C GLN A 926 24.89 33.26 -13.04
N LEU A 927 24.99 32.94 -11.76
CA LEU A 927 26.26 32.74 -11.07
C LEU A 927 26.32 31.31 -10.54
N ARG A 928 27.48 30.67 -10.63
CA ARG A 928 27.80 29.42 -9.93
C ARG A 928 28.96 29.65 -8.98
N THR A 929 28.85 29.19 -7.73
CA THR A 929 29.95 29.23 -6.76
C THR A 929 30.31 27.82 -6.30
N HIS A 930 31.60 27.62 -6.00
CA HIS A 930 32.17 26.40 -5.47
C HIS A 930 32.97 26.74 -4.20
N GLN A 931 32.62 26.09 -3.09
CA GLN A 931 33.16 26.40 -1.76
C GLN A 931 33.59 25.11 -1.07
N ARG A 932 34.90 24.99 -0.79
CA ARG A 932 35.42 23.91 0.06
C ARG A 932 35.48 24.35 1.52
N ARG A 933 34.95 23.53 2.43
CA ARG A 933 34.93 23.80 3.88
C ARG A 933 35.21 22.52 4.67
N ALA A 934 35.65 22.70 5.91
CA ALA A 934 35.87 21.57 6.81
C ALA A 934 34.53 20.92 7.18
N ALA A 935 34.47 19.59 7.08
CA ALA A 935 33.34 18.81 7.58
C ALA A 935 33.47 18.48 9.08
N VAL A 936 34.69 18.55 9.61
CA VAL A 936 35.00 18.36 11.03
C VAL A 936 35.73 19.60 11.52
N VAL A 937 35.16 20.26 12.54
CA VAL A 937 35.68 21.52 13.07
C VAL A 937 36.01 21.33 14.54
N ARG A 938 37.18 21.84 14.97
CA ARG A 938 37.56 21.86 16.38
C ARG A 938 37.04 23.13 17.03
N HIS A 939 36.28 22.97 18.10
CA HIS A 939 35.75 24.11 18.84
C HIS A 939 36.90 24.97 19.41
N PRO A 940 36.93 26.30 19.18
CA PRO A 940 38.10 27.14 19.43
C PRO A 940 38.48 27.24 20.91
N THR A 941 37.54 27.04 21.82
CA THR A 941 37.78 27.11 23.28
C THR A 941 38.15 25.77 23.89
N THR A 942 37.56 24.67 23.41
CA THR A 942 37.68 23.33 24.04
C THR A 942 38.64 22.42 23.28
N GLY A 943 38.90 22.69 22.00
CA GLY A 943 39.73 21.87 21.11
C GLY A 943 39.08 20.57 20.64
N VAL A 944 37.87 20.26 21.10
CA VAL A 944 37.13 19.03 20.78
C VAL A 944 36.60 19.11 19.34
N PRO A 945 36.81 18.08 18.50
CA PRO A 945 36.27 18.04 17.15
C PRO A 945 34.78 17.71 17.16
N GLY A 946 34.02 18.30 16.24
CA GLY A 946 32.62 17.97 16.00
C GLY A 946 32.31 17.90 14.51
N TRP A 947 31.27 17.14 14.17
CA TRP A 947 30.76 16.97 12.82
C TRP A 947 29.99 18.23 12.39
N PHE A 948 30.67 19.07 11.64
CA PHE A 948 30.20 20.39 11.22
C PHE A 948 29.93 20.38 9.71
N ASN A 949 28.88 19.67 9.31
CA ASN A 949 28.53 19.46 7.90
C ASN A 949 27.17 20.07 7.52
N GLN A 950 26.90 20.09 6.21
CA GLN A 950 25.64 20.54 5.63
C GLN A 950 24.96 19.46 4.77
N ILE A 951 25.45 18.22 4.77
CA ILE A 951 24.92 17.16 3.89
C ILE A 951 23.43 16.95 4.11
N ALA A 952 22.99 16.98 5.37
CA ALA A 952 21.58 16.84 5.74
C ALA A 952 20.69 17.99 5.25
N PHE A 953 21.27 19.13 4.83
CA PHE A 953 20.52 20.34 4.48
C PHE A 953 20.73 20.80 3.02
N LEU A 954 21.94 20.69 2.47
CA LEU A 954 22.35 21.23 1.16
C LEU A 954 22.75 20.15 0.15
N ASN A 955 22.25 18.93 0.32
CA ASN A 955 22.43 17.87 -0.67
C ASN A 955 21.16 17.77 -1.52
N GLY A 956 21.29 17.64 -2.84
CA GLY A 956 20.14 17.42 -3.71
C GLY A 956 19.32 16.19 -3.31
N LEU A 957 19.94 15.22 -2.63
CA LEU A 957 19.28 14.02 -2.12
C LEU A 957 18.27 14.28 -0.99
N THR A 958 18.33 15.44 -0.32
CA THR A 958 17.38 15.84 0.72
C THR A 958 16.17 16.61 0.18
N MET A 959 16.12 16.85 -1.13
CA MET A 959 14.92 17.37 -1.81
C MET A 959 13.90 16.25 -2.00
N ASP A 960 12.61 16.62 -2.02
CA ASP A 960 11.54 15.69 -2.41
C ASP A 960 11.91 14.99 -3.75
N PRO A 961 11.80 13.65 -3.84
CA PRO A 961 12.24 12.91 -5.02
C PRO A 961 11.59 13.38 -6.33
N ALA A 962 10.30 13.73 -6.30
CA ALA A 962 9.59 14.21 -7.49
C ALA A 962 10.06 15.62 -7.87
N VAL A 963 10.36 16.48 -6.89
CA VAL A 963 10.96 17.80 -7.13
C VAL A 963 12.38 17.67 -7.69
N ARG A 964 13.20 16.79 -7.11
CA ARG A 964 14.57 16.51 -7.58
C ARG A 964 14.58 15.97 -9.00
N GLU A 965 13.70 15.01 -9.29
CA GLU A 965 13.54 14.42 -10.62
C GLU A 965 13.07 15.46 -11.63
N TYR A 966 12.04 16.25 -11.30
CA TYR A 966 11.56 17.36 -12.13
C TYR A 966 12.68 18.38 -12.42
N LEU A 967 13.41 18.83 -11.41
CA LEU A 967 14.48 19.81 -11.59
C LEU A 967 15.66 19.24 -12.37
N THR A 968 15.98 17.96 -12.19
CA THR A 968 17.02 17.26 -12.93
C THR A 968 16.64 17.07 -14.40
N ASP A 969 15.37 16.75 -14.69
CA ASP A 969 14.85 16.61 -16.05
C ASP A 969 14.82 17.97 -16.79
N VAL A 970 14.37 19.02 -16.10
CA VAL A 970 14.21 20.36 -16.70
C VAL A 970 15.54 21.11 -16.86
N TYR A 971 16.42 21.07 -15.86
CA TYR A 971 17.64 21.90 -15.82
C TYR A 971 18.95 21.11 -15.93
N GLY A 972 18.89 19.78 -15.82
CA GLY A 972 20.05 18.89 -15.78
C GLY A 972 20.64 18.71 -14.37
N PRO A 973 21.33 17.59 -14.11
CA PRO A 973 21.83 17.21 -12.78
C PRO A 973 22.87 18.16 -12.18
N HIS A 974 23.54 18.97 -13.00
CA HIS A 974 24.57 19.93 -12.59
C HIS A 974 24.03 21.35 -12.35
N SER A 975 22.72 21.55 -12.51
CA SER A 975 22.05 22.85 -12.42
C SER A 975 21.07 22.93 -11.24
N LEU A 976 21.16 21.99 -10.30
CA LEU A 976 20.37 22.08 -9.07
C LEU A 976 20.78 23.32 -8.26
N PRO A 977 19.84 23.98 -7.53
CA PRO A 977 20.14 25.19 -6.77
C PRO A 977 21.31 25.06 -5.80
N PHE A 978 21.50 23.87 -5.22
CA PHE A 978 22.64 23.52 -4.36
C PHE A 978 22.97 22.04 -4.49
N HIS A 979 24.25 21.70 -4.38
CA HIS A 979 24.73 20.33 -4.39
C HIS A 979 26.01 20.21 -3.56
N THR A 980 26.05 19.27 -2.61
CA THR A 980 27.21 19.04 -1.73
C THR A 980 27.91 17.74 -2.11
N MET A 981 29.24 17.80 -2.21
CA MET A 981 30.13 16.68 -2.53
C MET A 981 31.23 16.54 -1.46
N VAL A 982 31.99 15.45 -1.48
CA VAL A 982 33.28 15.36 -0.77
C VAL A 982 34.21 16.42 -1.37
N GLY A 983 35.11 16.97 -0.55
CA GLY A 983 35.95 18.10 -0.94
C GLY A 983 36.91 17.82 -2.09
N ASP A 984 37.14 16.57 -2.49
CA ASP A 984 37.89 16.19 -3.70
C ASP A 984 37.05 16.16 -4.98
N GLY A 985 35.72 16.34 -4.86
CA GLY A 985 34.74 16.26 -5.95
C GLY A 985 33.97 14.95 -6.01
N THR A 986 34.21 14.01 -5.09
CA THR A 986 33.47 12.75 -5.05
C THR A 986 31.99 13.00 -4.68
N ALA A 987 31.08 12.44 -5.46
CA ALA A 987 29.65 12.52 -5.16
C ALA A 987 29.32 11.83 -3.83
N ILE A 988 28.35 12.36 -3.11
CA ILE A 988 27.84 11.77 -1.87
C ILE A 988 26.62 10.93 -2.26
N ASP A 989 26.64 9.64 -1.92
CA ASP A 989 25.54 8.71 -2.17
C ASP A 989 24.40 8.83 -1.14
N GLY A 990 23.28 8.16 -1.42
CA GLY A 990 22.10 8.12 -0.56
C GLY A 990 22.42 7.58 0.83
N ASP A 991 23.12 6.45 0.89
CA ASP A 991 23.50 5.77 2.13
C ASP A 991 24.30 6.69 3.07
N THR A 992 25.21 7.51 2.54
CA THR A 992 25.96 8.50 3.32
C THR A 992 25.04 9.57 3.91
N VAL A 993 24.08 10.09 3.13
CA VAL A 993 23.11 11.09 3.60
C VAL A 993 22.20 10.49 4.69
N GLU A 994 21.68 9.29 4.45
CA GLU A 994 20.80 8.57 5.37
C GLU A 994 21.50 8.20 6.67
N THR A 995 22.74 7.70 6.60
CA THR A 995 23.55 7.39 7.80
C THR A 995 23.77 8.65 8.64
N VAL A 996 24.11 9.77 8.00
CA VAL A 996 24.29 11.05 8.71
C VAL A 996 22.98 11.51 9.35
N ASN A 997 21.84 11.41 8.64
CA ASN A 997 20.53 11.79 9.17
C ASN A 997 20.10 10.90 10.34
N ALA A 998 20.25 9.58 10.24
CA ALA A 998 19.91 8.64 11.30
C ALA A 998 20.73 8.89 12.58
N VAL A 999 22.02 9.22 12.43
CA VAL A 999 22.86 9.61 13.57
C VAL A 999 22.36 10.93 14.17
N TYR A 1000 22.05 11.95 13.35
CA TYR A 1000 21.48 13.19 13.85
C TYR A 1000 20.16 12.95 14.60
N ASP A 1001 19.23 12.15 14.08
CA ASP A 1001 17.94 11.86 14.71
C ASP A 1001 18.09 11.21 16.08
N ARG A 1002 19.08 10.32 16.24
CA ARG A 1002 19.39 9.67 17.53
C ARG A 1002 19.76 10.68 18.63
N PHE A 1003 20.54 11.70 18.28
CA PHE A 1003 21.07 12.71 19.22
C PHE A 1003 20.26 14.02 19.21
N THR A 1004 19.18 14.08 18.45
CA THR A 1004 18.34 15.27 18.35
C THR A 1004 17.50 15.44 19.61
N VAL A 1005 17.54 16.65 20.16
CA VAL A 1005 16.76 17.07 21.31
C VAL A 1005 16.14 18.43 21.03
N GLY A 1006 14.94 18.67 21.50
CA GLY A 1006 14.30 19.97 21.34
C GLY A 1006 13.26 20.19 22.41
N GLU A 1007 12.77 21.42 22.50
CA GLU A 1007 11.74 21.83 23.45
C GLU A 1007 10.66 22.62 22.69
N PRO A 1008 9.38 22.47 23.02
CA PRO A 1008 8.33 23.30 22.44
C PRO A 1008 8.55 24.76 22.84
N TRP A 1009 8.41 25.65 21.86
CA TRP A 1009 8.53 27.08 22.07
C TRP A 1009 7.39 27.62 22.92
N ARG A 1010 7.72 28.52 23.84
CA ARG A 1010 6.75 29.41 24.47
C ARG A 1010 7.05 30.84 24.05
N ARG A 1011 5.99 31.65 23.96
CA ARG A 1011 6.16 33.08 23.71
C ARG A 1011 7.09 33.70 24.77
N GLY A 1012 8.14 34.37 24.31
CA GLY A 1012 9.16 34.99 25.14
C GLY A 1012 10.32 34.08 25.54
N ASP A 1013 10.35 32.83 25.08
CA ASP A 1013 11.50 31.95 25.24
C ASP A 1013 12.69 32.44 24.39
N VAL A 1014 13.89 32.28 24.93
CA VAL A 1014 15.15 32.54 24.21
C VAL A 1014 16.04 31.32 24.30
N LEU A 1015 16.39 30.75 23.15
CA LEU A 1015 17.35 29.65 23.04
C LEU A 1015 18.71 30.22 22.64
N VAL A 1016 19.73 29.99 23.46
CA VAL A 1016 21.12 30.35 23.17
C VAL A 1016 21.88 29.08 22.82
N VAL A 1017 22.47 29.05 21.62
CA VAL A 1017 23.12 27.86 21.04
C VAL A 1017 24.57 28.19 20.70
N ASP A 1018 25.49 27.34 21.12
CA ASP A 1018 26.84 27.29 20.60
C ASP A 1018 26.82 26.62 19.23
N ASN A 1019 26.86 27.43 18.18
CA ASN A 1019 26.72 26.95 16.80
C ASN A 1019 27.92 26.12 16.35
N LEU A 1020 29.07 26.18 17.03
CA LEU A 1020 30.22 25.31 16.69
C LEU A 1020 30.13 23.93 17.34
N ARG A 1021 29.25 23.76 18.33
CA ARG A 1021 29.02 22.50 19.03
C ARG A 1021 27.68 21.86 18.68
N MET A 1022 26.66 22.66 18.40
CA MET A 1022 25.29 22.18 18.20
C MET A 1022 24.81 22.51 16.79
N ALA A 1023 24.42 21.47 16.05
CA ALA A 1023 23.58 21.63 14.87
C ALA A 1023 22.14 21.93 15.31
N HIS A 1024 21.35 22.56 14.45
CA HIS A 1024 19.95 22.85 14.73
C HIS A 1024 19.04 22.64 13.51
N SER A 1025 17.76 22.38 13.78
CA SER A 1025 16.69 22.12 12.80
C SER A 1025 15.41 22.83 13.20
N ARG A 1026 14.37 22.68 12.37
CA ARG A 1026 13.02 23.14 12.68
C ARG A 1026 12.00 22.08 12.33
N GLU A 1027 11.10 21.79 13.24
CA GLU A 1027 9.95 20.90 12.98
C GLU A 1027 8.81 21.64 12.24
N PRO A 1028 7.96 20.88 11.53
CA PRO A 1028 6.68 21.38 11.04
C PRO A 1028 5.82 22.01 12.15
N PHE A 1029 5.03 23.02 11.80
CA PHE A 1029 4.16 23.75 12.70
C PHE A 1029 2.91 24.30 12.03
N GLU A 1030 1.87 24.49 12.83
CA GLU A 1030 0.61 25.11 12.45
C GLU A 1030 0.44 26.46 13.16
N GLY A 1031 -0.22 27.40 12.48
CA GLY A 1031 -0.51 28.73 13.02
C GLY A 1031 0.58 29.77 12.76
N GLN A 1032 0.52 30.88 13.51
CA GLN A 1032 1.50 31.96 13.39
C GLN A 1032 2.74 31.65 14.24
N ARG A 1033 3.93 31.80 13.66
CA ARG A 1033 5.20 31.67 14.38
C ARG A 1033 6.13 32.80 13.96
N GLU A 1034 6.76 33.42 14.95
CA GLU A 1034 7.76 34.45 14.73
C GLU A 1034 8.97 34.17 15.61
N ILE A 1035 10.03 33.66 14.98
CA ILE A 1035 11.34 33.48 15.61
C ILE A 1035 12.31 34.48 15.01
N VAL A 1036 13.02 35.18 15.87
CA VAL A 1036 14.08 36.13 15.50
C VAL A 1036 15.42 35.56 15.93
N VAL A 1037 16.44 35.73 15.10
CA VAL A 1037 17.78 35.17 15.30
C VAL A 1037 18.81 36.30 15.35
N VAL A 1038 19.62 36.33 16.41
CA VAL A 1038 20.87 37.08 16.44
C VAL A 1038 22.00 36.12 16.10
N MET A 1039 22.72 36.44 15.02
CA MET A 1039 23.97 35.75 14.68
C MET A 1039 25.09 36.44 15.45
N GLY A 1040 25.72 35.73 16.39
CA GLY A 1040 26.61 36.32 17.38
C GLY A 1040 28.01 35.72 17.39
N ASP A 1041 28.97 36.51 17.88
CA ASP A 1041 30.37 36.14 18.10
C ASP A 1041 31.01 35.53 16.85
N ALA A 1042 31.36 36.35 15.85
CA ALA A 1042 31.93 35.91 14.59
C ALA A 1042 33.20 35.03 14.79
N VAL A 1043 33.17 33.81 14.26
CA VAL A 1043 34.30 32.87 14.28
C VAL A 1043 34.76 32.59 12.86
N ARG A 1044 36.06 32.83 12.60
CA ARG A 1044 36.68 32.46 11.32
C ARG A 1044 37.01 30.98 11.32
N MET A 1045 36.51 30.25 10.33
CA MET A 1045 36.75 28.82 10.23
C MET A 1045 38.19 28.51 9.80
N PRO A 1046 38.89 27.59 10.48
CA PRO A 1046 40.22 27.16 10.06
C PRO A 1046 40.13 26.34 8.76
N GLY A 1047 40.96 26.67 7.76
CA GLY A 1047 41.21 25.79 6.62
C GLY A 1047 40.84 26.36 5.26
N ARG A 1048 41.82 27.00 4.63
CA ARG A 1048 42.07 26.86 3.19
C ARG A 1048 42.65 25.45 3.04
N PHE A 1049 41.93 24.49 2.47
CA PHE A 1049 42.59 23.30 1.94
C PHE A 1049 43.36 23.77 0.70
N GLN A 1050 44.68 23.97 0.82
CA GLN A 1050 45.53 24.12 -0.36
C GLN A 1050 45.47 22.79 -1.12
N PRO A 1051 45.16 22.79 -2.43
CA PRO A 1051 45.39 21.61 -3.24
C PRO A 1051 46.86 21.23 -3.11
N ALA A 1052 47.17 19.94 -2.98
CA ALA A 1052 48.52 19.47 -3.24
C ALA A 1052 48.89 19.94 -4.65
N THR A 1053 49.80 20.91 -4.74
CA THR A 1053 50.35 21.34 -6.02
C THR A 1053 51.19 20.21 -6.57
N ASP A 1054 51.08 19.99 -7.88
CA ASP A 1054 51.84 19.03 -8.67
C ASP A 1054 53.32 18.93 -8.23
N ALA A 1055 53.63 17.92 -7.42
CA ALA A 1055 54.98 17.43 -7.23
C ALA A 1055 55.03 16.07 -7.91
N GLY A 1056 55.67 16.05 -9.07
CA GLY A 1056 55.54 14.98 -10.05
C GLY A 1056 56.00 13.62 -9.56
N ILE A 1057 55.36 12.60 -10.13
CA ILE A 1057 55.96 11.29 -10.31
C ILE A 1057 55.87 10.97 -11.80
N SER A 1058 56.91 11.41 -12.51
CA SER A 1058 57.52 10.53 -13.51
C SER A 1058 57.97 9.24 -12.80
N GLY A 1059 57.61 8.09 -13.36
CA GLY A 1059 58.40 6.87 -13.20
C GLY A 1059 57.84 5.79 -12.27
N GLU A 1060 57.43 4.71 -12.93
CA GLU A 1060 57.55 3.30 -12.53
C GLU A 1060 56.70 2.72 -11.39
N GLN A 1061 55.73 1.92 -11.84
CA GLN A 1061 55.32 0.59 -11.36
C GLN A 1061 55.00 0.40 -9.87
N ALA A 1062 53.69 0.37 -9.58
CA ALA A 1062 52.97 -0.81 -9.08
C ALA A 1062 51.47 -0.60 -9.26
#